data_AF-A0A3A4K7A1-F1
#
_entry.id   AF-A0A3A4K7A1-F1
#
_cell.length_a   1.000
_cell.length_b   1.000
_cell.length_c   1.000
_cell.angle_alpha   90.00
_cell.angle_beta   90.00
_cell.angle_gamma   90.00
#
_symmetry.space_group_name_H-M   'P 1'
#
loop_
_entity.id
_entity.type
_entity.pdbx_description
1 polymer ?
#
loop_
_entity_poly.entity_id
_entity_poly.type
_entity_poly.pdbx_seq_one_letter_code
_entity_poly.pdbx_strand_id
1 'polypeptide(L)'
;MESGRRGRENRRGRERAEGGEAVTDLKELQKHRPFLAWAEIAGLLHDLGKLSRIWLDYRRTWQDPDNGGSPSHGIPKWDWRNDPHENWFGGKYDSLLEGTGYSKLQKTLMNPGPAGPGVFSRLAFPSIAEVIGTHCSADFPTLIGQLRIADSIDSAHDRNNPLFCREQKGAKLFDTELYGAESKKPLKTIESMPDDTSSVYQDGYPPAPHVVESDRIDAVRRKLYDFLSKDNLLESYLEDPVEDNNKGRLKILGAIRWAFDQAMSDTSRPSNDTTLWEHCYSVAALFRAALGRTILTGEPFKNFSEFRFRLLGVGWDGLGFLASARRLGDTLGRRGLLDEVVHAVRAEVEWEWLAGSLVYWDIDSMVFIVPWLEGSPFEPLENAIRSIFIKRTHGDVLPVFELSGEMRSLTGIVKVLAELRKKRAVPVRGLEKLSEEEIDECLERPWQDKSASRICPVCRRRPIPPKYLESFQRCEICRERMGKASKLMLLGSEKTVFLSEIADKESRLALLLVHFGLDPWLDGRMQRTMFVTERDGLEKELEECGSINGFEEEHAIREKRKDPKSPADEKEKYSYNNIVRDMNICYTHLGDGNNREKAALISFLYGHRTNKDPDAFKEYAQKLLEVAASEYPELKTKAADTELLAALVCTKTPTPSTILDSWSATLRFTRQLAATKDNGKIFDCIEKCQRHVMETEDISDSTPEIHKWTPYEAKLKISKSDGKHDGKDVEIVWRSNTEAFIISSLDLTDCRPEELTDLHMENRPVLKNKITVLARKPDEAYYPLREVAASPTLGLFIVPADKALNCAQFVRNRYDEEFGKVRGRLPLHLGLIVFNKRHAMHLVLDAAQRMLDGFERLGRNPETATAASDAKPDEKNKNKMKLRLSLEKRGKREVDFVLDTTLGDGEPDFHHPYLVVQDKPGMDSRPSYFKTIAWKNDGLEPVLLAGDVQKDDVIRLMPGAFDFEHLDSVERRWDLRYDPADEKKPPHRRSLPFPFHNKPYLLEELAEFEIWWKRLKGKEPWFGKPVTDTQIHKLESLWVKALIEWDVDLAAGDENDEKFKTWKALVEASLRREFSKMSSDKLRDTVAAVTGGLLLDALELYLHILKQKLESSNDSPSKSEVGA
;
A
#
# COMPACT_ATOMS: atom_id res chain seq x y z
N MET A 1 -42.74 15.29 -64.40
CA MET A 1 -42.92 16.69 -64.83
C MET A 1 -42.31 17.53 -63.73
N GLU A 2 -41.26 18.32 -63.84
CA GLU A 2 -40.35 18.83 -64.89
C GLU A 2 -39.04 19.16 -64.13
N SER A 3 -37.86 18.64 -64.48
CA SER A 3 -36.84 19.27 -65.37
C SER A 3 -36.72 20.80 -65.24
N GLY A 4 -35.68 21.32 -64.58
CA GLY A 4 -34.50 21.92 -65.25
C GLY A 4 -34.19 23.28 -64.59
N ARG A 5 -32.97 23.76 -64.41
CA ARG A 5 -31.86 23.85 -65.37
C ARG A 5 -30.49 23.95 -64.67
N ARG A 6 -29.51 23.37 -65.36
CA ARG A 6 -28.06 23.49 -65.15
C ARG A 6 -27.55 24.89 -65.50
N GLY A 7 -26.53 25.33 -64.77
CA GLY A 7 -25.51 26.28 -65.22
C GLY A 7 -24.12 25.75 -64.84
N ARG A 8 -23.30 25.40 -65.85
CA ARG A 8 -21.83 25.27 -65.85
C ARG A 8 -21.20 26.63 -65.46
N GLU A 9 -19.98 26.84 -64.98
CA GLU A 9 -18.68 26.15 -64.88
C GLU A 9 -17.87 27.04 -63.89
N ASN A 10 -17.03 26.52 -62.99
CA ASN A 10 -15.59 26.46 -63.25
C ASN A 10 -14.87 25.60 -62.21
N ARG A 11 -14.22 24.53 -62.70
CA ARG A 11 -13.21 23.74 -62.00
C ARG A 11 -11.87 24.49 -62.03
N ARG A 12 -11.24 24.67 -60.87
CA ARG A 12 -9.78 24.54 -60.72
C ARG A 12 -9.53 23.68 -59.48
N GLY A 13 -8.88 22.54 -59.71
CA GLY A 13 -8.69 21.49 -58.73
C GLY A 13 -7.79 21.90 -57.57
N ARG A 14 -8.17 21.44 -56.38
CA ARG A 14 -7.23 21.03 -55.34
C ARG A 14 -7.35 19.51 -55.27
N GLU A 15 -6.28 18.84 -55.68
CA GLU A 15 -6.10 17.40 -55.48
C GLU A 15 -6.29 17.10 -54.00
N ARG A 16 -7.29 16.27 -53.69
CA ARG A 16 -7.37 15.60 -52.39
C ARG A 16 -6.23 14.60 -52.37
N ALA A 17 -5.24 14.84 -51.51
CA ALA A 17 -4.42 13.77 -50.99
C ALA A 17 -5.38 12.78 -50.29
N GLU A 18 -5.34 11.53 -50.73
CA GLU A 18 -6.08 10.41 -50.15
C GLU A 18 -5.66 10.28 -48.67
N GLY A 19 -6.61 10.52 -47.77
CA GLY A 19 -6.44 10.20 -46.35
C GLY A 19 -6.58 8.70 -46.18
N GLY A 20 -5.51 8.03 -45.75
CA GLY A 20 -5.57 6.63 -45.33
C GLY A 20 -6.47 6.49 -44.11
N GLU A 21 -7.32 5.47 -44.10
CA GLU A 21 -8.06 5.03 -42.92
C GLU A 21 -7.07 4.71 -41.79
N ALA A 22 -7.28 5.34 -40.62
CA ALA A 22 -6.46 5.07 -39.44
C ALA A 22 -6.66 3.61 -38.99
N VAL A 23 -5.57 2.85 -38.98
CA VAL A 23 -5.54 1.48 -38.47
C VAL A 23 -5.61 1.55 -36.94
N THR A 24 -6.79 1.37 -36.35
CA THR A 24 -6.99 1.26 -34.90
C THR A 24 -6.80 -0.17 -34.38
N ASP A 25 -5.90 -0.94 -35.01
CA ASP A 25 -5.55 -2.30 -34.58
C ASP A 25 -4.37 -2.25 -33.60
N LEU A 26 -4.60 -2.64 -32.35
CA LEU A 26 -3.56 -2.70 -31.32
C LEU A 26 -2.38 -3.59 -31.71
N LYS A 27 -2.57 -4.58 -32.61
CA LYS A 27 -1.48 -5.44 -33.09
C LYS A 27 -0.40 -4.68 -33.86
N GLU A 28 -0.69 -3.47 -34.34
CA GLU A 28 0.32 -2.63 -34.99
C GLU A 28 1.50 -2.32 -34.06
N LEU A 29 1.26 -2.20 -32.75
CA LEU A 29 2.32 -1.96 -31.75
C LEU A 29 3.40 -3.05 -31.76
N GLN A 30 3.03 -4.30 -32.08
CA GLN A 30 3.96 -5.43 -32.13
C GLN A 30 5.02 -5.27 -33.22
N LYS A 31 4.68 -4.63 -34.35
CA LYS A 31 5.63 -4.32 -35.42
C LYS A 31 6.69 -3.29 -35.00
N HIS A 32 6.40 -2.52 -33.96
CA HIS A 32 7.26 -1.49 -33.39
C HIS A 32 7.89 -1.90 -32.05
N ARG A 33 7.93 -3.21 -31.74
CA ARG A 33 8.48 -3.74 -30.48
C ARG A 33 9.88 -3.21 -30.13
N PRO A 34 10.89 -3.22 -31.01
CA PRO A 34 12.23 -2.69 -30.66
C PRO A 34 12.19 -1.22 -30.25
N PHE A 35 11.36 -0.43 -30.90
CA PHE A 35 11.20 0.98 -30.58
C PHE A 35 10.53 1.20 -29.21
N LEU A 36 9.46 0.47 -28.91
CA LEU A 36 8.78 0.57 -27.62
C LEU A 36 9.63 0.00 -26.47
N ALA A 37 10.43 -1.04 -26.71
CA ALA A 37 11.42 -1.54 -25.77
C ALA A 37 12.50 -0.50 -25.46
N TRP A 38 13.05 0.15 -26.49
CA TRP A 38 13.97 1.27 -26.30
C TRP A 38 13.33 2.41 -25.51
N ALA A 39 12.08 2.79 -25.82
CA ALA A 39 11.40 3.88 -25.13
C ALA A 39 11.14 3.58 -23.64
N GLU A 40 10.84 2.33 -23.30
CA GLU A 40 10.73 1.88 -21.91
C GLU A 40 12.05 2.11 -21.16
N ILE A 41 13.16 1.63 -21.71
CA ILE A 41 14.48 1.80 -21.08
C ILE A 41 14.91 3.26 -21.03
N ALA A 42 14.68 4.03 -22.10
CA ALA A 42 15.01 5.44 -22.16
C ALA A 42 14.21 6.24 -21.12
N GLY A 43 12.91 5.97 -20.99
CA GLY A 43 12.07 6.59 -19.96
C GLY A 43 12.48 6.17 -18.54
N LEU A 44 12.93 4.94 -18.34
CA LEU A 44 13.42 4.51 -17.02
C LEU A 44 14.77 5.13 -16.65
N LEU A 45 15.67 5.28 -17.61
CA LEU A 45 17.03 5.75 -17.34
C LEU A 45 17.22 7.26 -17.55
N HIS A 46 16.19 8.01 -17.94
CA HIS A 46 16.33 9.44 -18.27
C HIS A 46 16.96 10.25 -17.13
N ASP A 47 16.62 9.91 -15.89
CA ASP A 47 17.04 10.59 -14.67
C ASP A 47 18.18 9.88 -13.91
N LEU A 48 18.90 8.98 -14.58
CA LEU A 48 20.00 8.20 -14.00
C LEU A 48 21.08 9.04 -13.30
N GLY A 49 21.25 10.31 -13.70
CA GLY A 49 22.18 11.24 -13.05
C GLY A 49 21.90 11.49 -11.57
N LYS A 50 20.63 11.36 -11.14
CA LYS A 50 20.22 11.47 -9.73
C LYS A 50 20.76 10.33 -8.86
N LEU A 51 21.13 9.20 -9.46
CA LEU A 51 21.79 8.08 -8.78
C LEU A 51 23.30 8.35 -8.59
N SER A 52 23.71 9.57 -8.24
CA SER A 52 25.13 9.91 -8.09
C SER A 52 25.39 10.74 -6.84
N ARG A 53 26.56 10.49 -6.23
CA ARG A 53 27.08 11.32 -5.14
C ARG A 53 27.22 12.78 -5.57
N ILE A 54 27.63 13.04 -6.80
CA ILE A 54 27.83 14.40 -7.31
C ILE A 54 26.52 15.19 -7.27
N TRP A 55 25.40 14.57 -7.68
CA TRP A 55 24.08 15.19 -7.60
C TRP A 55 23.67 15.48 -6.14
N LEU A 56 23.86 14.51 -5.23
CA LEU A 56 23.55 14.72 -3.80
C LEU A 56 24.45 15.78 -3.15
N ASP A 57 25.72 15.87 -3.54
CA ASP A 57 26.65 16.90 -3.07
C ASP A 57 26.25 18.28 -3.62
N TYR A 58 25.87 18.36 -4.90
CA TYR A 58 25.35 19.57 -5.53
C TYR A 58 24.09 20.07 -4.82
N ARG A 59 23.05 19.24 -4.68
CA ARG A 59 21.76 19.64 -4.07
C ARG A 59 21.90 20.15 -2.63
N ARG A 60 22.91 19.68 -1.89
CA ARG A 60 23.20 20.17 -0.54
C ARG A 60 23.92 21.52 -0.48
N THR A 61 24.68 21.88 -1.51
CA THR A 61 25.67 22.98 -1.45
C THR A 61 25.49 24.05 -2.52
N TRP A 62 24.60 23.86 -3.49
CA TRP A 62 24.37 24.86 -4.56
C TRP A 62 23.79 26.18 -4.06
N GLN A 63 23.14 26.18 -2.88
CA GLN A 63 22.65 27.37 -2.19
C GLN A 63 23.66 27.95 -1.18
N ASP A 64 24.80 27.28 -0.94
CA ASP A 64 25.81 27.76 0.00
C ASP A 64 26.70 28.83 -0.67
N PRO A 65 26.74 30.07 -0.15
CA PRO A 65 27.55 31.16 -0.70
C PRO A 65 29.06 30.85 -0.70
N ASP A 66 29.53 29.96 0.18
CA ASP A 66 30.95 29.61 0.37
C ASP A 66 31.32 28.25 -0.26
N ASN A 67 30.54 27.73 -1.23
CA ASN A 67 30.69 26.37 -1.78
C ASN A 67 31.99 26.05 -2.56
N GLY A 68 33.05 26.85 -2.41
CA GLY A 68 34.42 26.49 -2.77
C GLY A 68 34.83 26.77 -4.21
N GLY A 69 34.17 27.72 -4.87
CA GLY A 69 34.56 28.19 -6.21
C GLY A 69 35.94 28.88 -6.24
N SER A 70 36.54 29.02 -7.42
CA SER A 70 37.85 29.69 -7.56
C SER A 70 37.76 31.16 -7.13
N PRO A 71 38.50 31.61 -6.09
CA PRO A 71 38.43 32.99 -5.59
C PRO A 71 38.82 34.04 -6.64
N SER A 72 39.55 33.62 -7.68
CA SER A 72 40.07 34.50 -8.74
C SER A 72 39.02 34.95 -9.76
N HIS A 73 37.82 34.35 -9.81
CA HIS A 73 36.80 34.67 -10.82
C HIS A 73 35.38 34.86 -10.28
N GLY A 74 35.14 34.66 -8.97
CA GLY A 74 33.82 34.89 -8.36
C GLY A 74 32.72 33.93 -8.83
N ILE A 75 33.07 32.76 -9.36
CA ILE A 75 32.11 31.75 -9.84
C ILE A 75 32.00 30.65 -8.77
N PRO A 76 30.81 30.39 -8.20
CA PRO A 76 30.56 29.27 -7.28
C PRO A 76 30.98 27.93 -7.89
N LYS A 77 31.33 26.96 -7.04
CA LYS A 77 31.56 25.58 -7.50
C LYS A 77 30.29 24.99 -8.10
N TRP A 78 29.16 25.26 -7.46
CA TRP A 78 27.82 24.83 -7.85
C TRP A 78 26.88 26.02 -7.93
N ASP A 79 26.11 26.11 -9.00
CA ASP A 79 25.01 27.05 -9.21
C ASP A 79 23.89 26.39 -10.04
N TRP A 80 22.73 27.03 -10.15
CA TRP A 80 21.61 26.47 -10.91
C TRP A 80 21.89 26.26 -12.41
N ARG A 81 22.94 26.88 -12.97
CA ARG A 81 23.31 26.78 -14.38
C ARG A 81 24.22 25.59 -14.65
N ASN A 82 24.83 25.03 -13.62
CA ASN A 82 25.79 23.93 -13.73
C ASN A 82 25.32 22.62 -13.06
N ASP A 83 24.00 22.47 -12.88
CA ASP A 83 23.34 21.26 -12.37
C ASP A 83 23.92 19.99 -13.02
N PRO A 84 24.52 19.08 -12.22
CA PRO A 84 25.16 17.89 -12.75
C PRO A 84 24.18 16.89 -13.38
N HIS A 85 22.88 16.92 -13.04
CA HIS A 85 21.88 16.04 -13.64
C HIS A 85 21.48 16.50 -15.05
N GLU A 86 21.34 17.81 -15.29
CA GLU A 86 20.88 18.35 -16.58
C GLU A 86 22.04 18.65 -17.57
N ASN A 87 23.24 18.95 -17.07
CA ASN A 87 24.36 19.44 -17.90
C ASN A 87 25.26 18.34 -18.45
N TRP A 88 24.74 17.47 -19.32
CA TRP A 88 25.51 16.41 -19.99
C TRP A 88 26.26 15.50 -19.00
N PHE A 89 25.53 14.96 -18.02
CA PHE A 89 26.03 14.15 -16.90
C PHE A 89 27.11 13.14 -17.32
N GLY A 90 26.84 12.33 -18.36
CA GLY A 90 27.76 11.29 -18.82
C GLY A 90 29.10 11.79 -19.35
N GLY A 91 29.17 12.96 -19.99
CA GLY A 91 30.45 13.47 -20.53
C GLY A 91 31.20 14.39 -19.59
N LYS A 92 30.55 14.97 -18.57
CA LYS A 92 31.19 15.91 -17.63
C LYS A 92 31.47 15.30 -16.25
N TYR A 93 30.56 14.46 -15.75
CA TYR A 93 30.55 14.06 -14.34
C TYR A 93 30.62 12.54 -14.14
N ASP A 94 30.41 11.76 -15.21
CA ASP A 94 30.37 10.30 -15.10
C ASP A 94 31.08 9.56 -16.24
N SER A 95 32.41 9.44 -16.13
CA SER A 95 33.23 8.67 -17.05
C SER A 95 32.92 7.17 -17.09
N LEU A 96 32.14 6.63 -16.12
CA LEU A 96 31.75 5.23 -16.10
C LEU A 96 30.66 4.92 -17.14
N LEU A 97 29.89 5.93 -17.57
CA LEU A 97 28.89 5.80 -18.64
C LEU A 97 29.54 5.57 -20.01
N GLU A 98 30.78 6.00 -20.22
CA GLU A 98 31.50 5.81 -21.49
C GLU A 98 32.00 4.36 -21.67
N GLY A 99 32.30 3.66 -20.56
CA GLY A 99 32.86 2.30 -20.56
C GLY A 99 31.84 1.17 -20.61
N THR A 100 30.55 1.48 -20.51
CA THR A 100 29.44 0.52 -20.28
C THR A 100 28.62 0.21 -21.53
N GLY A 101 29.01 0.73 -22.71
CA GLY A 101 28.32 0.48 -23.98
C GLY A 101 27.11 1.38 -24.27
N TYR A 102 26.66 2.21 -23.30
CA TYR A 102 25.51 3.12 -23.50
C TYR A 102 25.70 4.12 -24.65
N SER A 103 26.94 4.53 -24.92
CA SER A 103 27.31 5.39 -26.06
C SER A 103 27.26 4.65 -27.41
N LYS A 104 27.27 3.31 -27.43
CA LYS A 104 27.26 2.47 -28.65
C LYS A 104 25.87 2.00 -29.08
N LEU A 105 24.89 2.01 -28.17
CA LEU A 105 23.47 1.67 -28.42
C LEU A 105 22.81 2.47 -29.56
N GLN A 106 23.47 3.53 -30.05
CA GLN A 106 23.04 4.35 -31.19
C GLN A 106 23.05 3.60 -32.53
N LYS A 107 23.88 2.55 -32.71
CA LYS A 107 24.14 1.96 -34.04
C LYS A 107 23.22 0.81 -34.44
N THR A 108 22.64 0.07 -33.50
CA THR A 108 21.98 -1.21 -33.83
C THR A 108 20.46 -1.10 -34.06
N LEU A 109 19.81 -0.01 -33.66
CA LEU A 109 18.37 0.22 -33.89
C LEU A 109 18.03 0.80 -35.28
N MET A 110 19.02 0.91 -36.19
CA MET A 110 18.85 1.45 -37.54
C MET A 110 18.19 0.47 -38.54
N ASN A 111 16.99 -0.03 -38.23
CA ASN A 111 16.01 -0.41 -39.25
C ASN A 111 14.67 -0.74 -38.57
N PRO A 112 13.76 0.24 -38.36
CA PRO A 112 12.36 -0.12 -38.26
C PRO A 112 12.00 -0.78 -39.59
N GLY A 113 11.55 -2.03 -39.56
CA GLY A 113 11.16 -2.75 -40.77
C GLY A 113 10.23 -1.93 -41.69
N PRO A 114 10.10 -2.34 -42.96
CA PRO A 114 9.49 -1.49 -43.98
C PRO A 114 7.99 -1.23 -43.69
N ALA A 115 7.68 0.07 -43.56
CA ALA A 115 6.40 0.74 -43.82
C ALA A 115 5.27 0.72 -42.75
N GLY A 116 5.12 1.88 -42.10
CA GLY A 116 3.90 2.48 -41.51
C GLY A 116 4.13 4.01 -41.38
N PRO A 117 3.14 4.90 -41.56
CA PRO A 117 3.32 6.22 -42.17
C PRO A 117 4.13 7.26 -41.36
N GLY A 118 5.23 7.72 -41.95
CA GLY A 118 5.60 9.15 -42.05
C GLY A 118 6.14 9.92 -40.84
N VAL A 119 5.81 9.56 -39.59
CA VAL A 119 6.16 10.41 -38.43
C VAL A 119 7.54 10.12 -37.87
N PHE A 120 7.87 8.84 -37.63
CA PHE A 120 9.15 8.47 -37.00
C PHE A 120 10.26 8.14 -38.00
N SER A 121 9.96 7.98 -39.29
CA SER A 121 10.97 7.76 -40.33
C SER A 121 11.89 8.98 -40.58
N ARG A 122 11.59 10.12 -39.94
CA ARG A 122 12.38 11.37 -40.01
C ARG A 122 13.06 11.75 -38.68
N LEU A 123 12.82 11.02 -37.59
CA LEU A 123 13.38 11.32 -36.27
C LEU A 123 14.64 10.47 -36.07
N ALA A 124 15.80 11.12 -35.92
CA ALA A 124 17.02 10.43 -35.51
C ALA A 124 16.83 9.85 -34.11
N PHE A 125 17.19 8.59 -33.90
CA PHE A 125 17.10 7.93 -32.59
C PHE A 125 18.23 8.44 -31.69
N PRO A 126 17.91 9.11 -30.56
CA PRO A 126 18.93 9.51 -29.63
C PRO A 126 19.45 8.28 -28.88
N SER A 127 20.75 8.29 -28.56
CA SER A 127 21.32 7.35 -27.60
C SER A 127 20.72 7.59 -26.21
N ILE A 128 20.80 6.58 -25.33
CA ILE A 128 20.37 6.74 -23.92
C ILE A 128 21.17 7.87 -23.24
N ALA A 129 22.45 8.04 -23.58
CA ALA A 129 23.27 9.14 -23.09
C ALA A 129 22.75 10.52 -23.54
N GLU A 130 22.31 10.64 -24.80
CA GLU A 130 21.67 11.85 -25.32
C GLU A 130 20.33 12.13 -24.63
N VAL A 131 19.52 11.09 -24.36
CA VAL A 131 18.27 11.22 -23.59
C VAL A 131 18.55 11.78 -22.20
N ILE A 132 19.48 11.17 -21.46
CA ILE A 132 19.89 11.64 -20.12
C ILE A 132 20.33 13.10 -20.17
N GLY A 133 21.15 13.47 -21.16
CA GLY A 133 21.72 14.81 -21.25
C GLY A 133 20.82 15.90 -21.82
N THR A 134 19.66 15.58 -22.42
CA THR A 134 18.86 16.59 -23.16
C THR A 134 17.37 16.57 -22.88
N HIS A 135 16.84 15.62 -22.09
CA HIS A 135 15.39 15.49 -21.86
C HIS A 135 14.73 16.73 -21.27
N CYS A 136 15.42 17.49 -20.40
CA CYS A 136 14.87 18.72 -19.80
C CYS A 136 14.70 19.88 -20.79
N SER A 137 15.47 19.90 -21.88
CA SER A 137 15.56 21.04 -22.82
C SER A 137 15.06 20.74 -24.24
N ALA A 138 14.57 19.52 -24.49
CA ALA A 138 14.15 19.10 -25.82
C ALA A 138 12.92 19.87 -26.36
N ASP A 139 12.96 20.18 -27.65
CA ASP A 139 11.86 20.83 -28.39
C ASP A 139 10.69 19.86 -28.65
N PHE A 140 9.48 20.39 -28.67
CA PHE A 140 8.29 19.65 -29.11
C PHE A 140 8.10 19.78 -30.63
N PRO A 141 7.59 18.76 -31.35
CA PRO A 141 7.10 17.46 -30.88
C PRO A 141 8.14 16.33 -31.09
N THR A 142 9.42 16.55 -30.79
CA THR A 142 10.46 15.51 -30.98
C THR A 142 10.20 14.29 -30.10
N LEU A 143 10.90 13.18 -30.37
CA LEU A 143 10.83 11.97 -29.55
C LEU A 143 11.19 12.25 -28.08
N ILE A 144 12.28 12.99 -27.84
CA ILE A 144 12.67 13.44 -26.50
C ILE A 144 11.64 14.44 -25.96
N GLY A 145 11.04 15.27 -26.81
CA GLY A 145 9.90 16.13 -26.44
C GLY A 145 8.70 15.34 -25.91
N GLN A 146 8.37 14.17 -26.45
CA GLN A 146 7.31 13.31 -25.90
C GLN A 146 7.68 12.76 -24.51
N LEU A 147 8.95 12.40 -24.29
CA LEU A 147 9.45 12.02 -22.97
C LEU A 147 9.37 13.19 -21.97
N ARG A 148 9.78 14.40 -22.41
CA ARG A 148 9.67 15.63 -21.62
C ARG A 148 8.22 15.93 -21.21
N ILE A 149 7.24 15.65 -22.07
CA ILE A 149 5.81 15.76 -21.71
C ILE A 149 5.48 14.83 -20.54
N ALA A 150 5.89 13.56 -20.62
CA ALA A 150 5.64 12.57 -19.57
C ALA A 150 6.32 12.95 -18.24
N ASP A 151 7.59 13.36 -18.29
CA ASP A 151 8.35 13.87 -17.15
C ASP A 151 7.71 15.13 -16.55
N SER A 152 7.27 16.07 -17.38
CA SER A 152 6.58 17.28 -16.90
C SER A 152 5.23 16.96 -16.24
N ILE A 153 4.53 15.91 -16.64
CA ILE A 153 3.28 15.49 -15.98
C ILE A 153 3.60 14.86 -14.61
N ASP A 154 4.61 13.99 -14.55
CA ASP A 154 4.97 13.31 -13.31
C ASP A 154 5.63 14.21 -12.28
N SER A 155 6.41 15.19 -12.73
CA SER A 155 6.96 16.23 -11.86
C SER A 155 5.93 17.30 -11.52
N ALA A 156 4.68 17.25 -11.99
CA ALA A 156 3.72 18.37 -11.92
C ALA A 156 4.26 19.69 -12.51
N HIS A 157 5.17 19.58 -13.48
CA HIS A 157 6.04 20.64 -13.99
C HIS A 157 6.77 21.25 -12.77
N ASP A 158 7.90 20.65 -12.38
CA ASP A 158 8.82 21.06 -11.28
C ASP A 158 8.16 21.29 -9.88
N ARG A 159 7.30 20.32 -9.50
CA ARG A 159 6.78 19.96 -8.17
C ARG A 159 6.18 21.10 -7.33
N ASN A 160 5.34 21.95 -7.94
CA ASN A 160 4.65 23.06 -7.26
C ASN A 160 5.61 24.04 -6.55
N ASN A 161 6.68 24.43 -7.22
CA ASN A 161 7.73 25.33 -6.73
C ASN A 161 7.22 26.65 -6.10
N PRO A 162 7.75 27.04 -4.94
CA PRO A 162 7.98 28.45 -4.69
C PRO A 162 9.44 28.68 -4.31
N LEU A 163 10.15 29.18 -5.31
CA LEU A 163 11.42 29.88 -5.25
C LEU A 163 12.68 29.15 -4.83
N PHE A 164 12.76 28.40 -3.73
CA PHE A 164 13.92 27.54 -3.48
C PHE A 164 13.49 26.32 -2.67
N CYS A 165 13.74 25.14 -3.24
CA CYS A 165 13.78 23.86 -2.57
C CYS A 165 14.21 24.03 -1.10
N ARG A 166 13.36 23.64 -0.14
CA ARG A 166 13.74 23.46 1.27
C ARG A 166 14.72 22.30 1.35
N GLU A 167 15.92 22.55 0.83
CA GLU A 167 16.99 21.58 0.66
C GLU A 167 17.40 21.07 2.03
N GLN A 168 17.73 19.79 2.06
CA GLN A 168 18.28 19.18 3.25
C GLN A 168 19.77 19.54 3.36
N LYS A 169 20.05 20.74 3.90
CA LYS A 169 21.40 21.30 4.11
C LYS A 169 22.20 20.61 5.22
N GLY A 170 21.55 19.75 6.00
CA GLY A 170 22.18 19.02 7.10
C GLY A 170 23.25 18.01 6.63
N ALA A 171 24.09 17.57 7.58
CA ALA A 171 25.10 16.55 7.29
C ALA A 171 24.50 15.20 6.83
N LYS A 172 23.23 14.94 7.18
CA LYS A 172 22.47 13.74 6.79
C LYS A 172 21.32 14.15 5.87
N LEU A 173 21.12 13.34 4.82
CA LEU A 173 19.93 13.38 3.98
C LEU A 173 18.95 12.33 4.48
N PHE A 174 17.68 12.72 4.58
CA PHE A 174 16.59 11.85 4.97
C PHE A 174 15.73 11.59 3.74
N ASP A 175 15.49 10.31 3.48
CA ASP A 175 14.41 9.84 2.63
C ASP A 175 13.11 9.95 3.42
N THR A 176 12.17 10.74 2.92
CA THR A 176 10.88 11.00 3.59
C THR A 176 9.87 10.02 3.01
N GLU A 177 9.07 9.37 3.84
CA GLU A 177 7.92 8.64 3.31
C GLU A 177 6.86 9.61 2.78
N LEU A 178 6.01 9.21 1.84
CA LEU A 178 4.86 10.04 1.41
C LEU A 178 4.00 10.54 2.58
N TYR A 179 3.92 9.73 3.64
CA TYR A 179 3.17 10.02 4.85
C TYR A 179 3.99 10.78 5.90
N GLY A 180 5.17 11.29 5.53
CA GLY A 180 6.04 12.17 6.29
C GLY A 180 7.02 11.51 7.25
N ALA A 181 7.03 10.19 7.39
CA ALA A 181 7.94 9.50 8.29
C ALA A 181 9.39 9.60 7.79
N GLU A 182 10.32 9.94 8.69
CA GLU A 182 11.76 9.97 8.40
C GLU A 182 12.49 9.14 9.45
N SER A 183 13.36 8.23 8.99
CA SER A 183 14.14 7.38 9.89
C SER A 183 15.51 7.98 10.17
N LYS A 184 15.92 7.91 11.44
CA LYS A 184 17.29 8.28 11.85
C LYS A 184 18.31 7.17 11.61
N LYS A 185 17.87 5.98 11.17
CA LYS A 185 18.71 4.80 10.98
C LYS A 185 19.13 4.71 9.51
N PRO A 186 20.44 4.54 9.21
CA PRO A 186 20.88 4.19 7.86
C PRO A 186 20.48 2.75 7.54
N LEU A 187 20.41 2.42 6.26
CA LEU A 187 20.25 1.04 5.82
C LEU A 187 21.54 0.25 6.14
N LYS A 188 21.42 -0.81 6.95
CA LYS A 188 22.56 -1.53 7.58
C LYS A 188 23.60 -2.08 6.61
N THR A 189 23.20 -2.53 5.41
CA THR A 189 24.09 -3.08 4.38
C THR A 189 23.54 -2.77 2.98
N ILE A 190 24.43 -2.67 1.98
CA ILE A 190 23.99 -2.76 0.57
C ILE A 190 23.65 -4.22 0.33
N GLU A 191 22.38 -4.53 0.14
CA GLU A 191 21.99 -5.89 -0.24
C GLU A 191 22.74 -6.30 -1.52
N SER A 192 23.16 -7.56 -1.60
CA SER A 192 23.64 -8.07 -2.88
C SER A 192 22.49 -8.03 -3.87
N MET A 193 22.70 -7.43 -5.05
CA MET A 193 21.73 -7.52 -6.14
C MET A 193 21.44 -9.02 -6.38
N PRO A 194 20.18 -9.47 -6.38
CA PRO A 194 19.86 -10.88 -6.60
C PRO A 194 20.36 -11.37 -7.97
N ASP A 195 20.78 -12.64 -8.05
CA ASP A 195 21.20 -13.26 -9.33
C ASP A 195 20.06 -13.27 -10.38
N ASP A 196 18.81 -13.38 -9.91
CA ASP A 196 17.60 -13.20 -10.72
C ASP A 196 16.80 -11.99 -10.23
N THR A 197 17.05 -10.85 -10.87
CA THR A 197 16.39 -9.58 -10.60
C THR A 197 14.94 -9.53 -11.09
N SER A 198 14.46 -10.49 -11.89
CA SER A 198 13.09 -10.49 -12.44
C SER A 198 12.02 -10.35 -11.35
N SER A 199 12.22 -11.04 -10.23
CA SER A 199 11.34 -10.99 -9.06
C SER A 199 11.29 -9.61 -8.39
N VAL A 200 12.37 -8.81 -8.48
CA VAL A 200 12.39 -7.44 -7.97
C VAL A 200 11.41 -6.57 -8.76
N TYR A 201 11.36 -6.69 -10.07
CA TYR A 201 10.39 -5.96 -10.89
C TYR A 201 8.94 -6.44 -10.67
N GLN A 202 8.74 -7.76 -10.59
CA GLN A 202 7.42 -8.35 -10.47
C GLN A 202 6.80 -8.12 -9.10
N ASP A 203 7.59 -8.33 -8.04
CA ASP A 203 7.11 -8.43 -6.67
C ASP A 203 7.85 -7.52 -5.69
N GLY A 204 8.82 -6.72 -6.13
CA GLY A 204 9.53 -5.77 -5.27
C GLY A 204 8.65 -4.65 -4.73
N TYR A 205 9.21 -3.93 -3.76
CA TYR A 205 8.65 -2.74 -3.11
C TYR A 205 9.82 -1.91 -2.56
N PRO A 206 9.69 -0.59 -2.41
CA PRO A 206 10.79 0.26 -1.93
C PRO A 206 11.21 -0.11 -0.50
N PRO A 207 12.44 0.24 -0.08
CA PRO A 207 12.88 0.08 1.30
C PRO A 207 12.06 0.96 2.26
N ALA A 208 12.21 0.73 3.57
CA ALA A 208 11.68 1.65 4.56
C ALA A 208 12.46 2.98 4.52
N PRO A 209 11.85 4.11 4.97
CA PRO A 209 12.54 5.39 5.04
C PRO A 209 13.86 5.26 5.79
N HIS A 210 14.89 5.95 5.32
CA HIS A 210 16.25 5.77 5.82
C HIS A 210 17.09 7.04 5.63
N VAL A 211 18.24 7.07 6.30
CA VAL A 211 19.27 8.07 6.02
C VAL A 211 19.98 7.70 4.71
N VAL A 212 19.99 8.61 3.75
CA VAL A 212 20.64 8.44 2.44
C VAL A 212 22.12 8.74 2.55
N GLU A 213 22.96 7.75 2.23
CA GLU A 213 24.41 7.86 2.25
C GLU A 213 24.98 7.99 0.84
N SER A 214 25.68 9.08 0.53
CA SER A 214 26.16 9.37 -0.82
C SER A 214 27.09 8.29 -1.39
N ASP A 215 27.97 7.72 -0.56
CA ASP A 215 28.89 6.66 -0.97
C ASP A 215 28.17 5.35 -1.29
N ARG A 216 27.06 5.11 -0.60
CA ARG A 216 26.18 3.96 -0.85
C ARG A 216 25.49 4.10 -2.20
N ILE A 217 24.95 5.27 -2.52
CA ILE A 217 24.28 5.56 -3.80
C ILE A 217 25.24 5.36 -4.98
N ASP A 218 26.49 5.84 -4.86
CA ASP A 218 27.50 5.62 -5.89
C ASP A 218 27.87 4.14 -6.06
N ALA A 219 27.95 3.38 -4.96
CA ALA A 219 28.20 1.93 -5.03
C ALA A 219 27.03 1.18 -5.69
N VAL A 220 25.79 1.60 -5.43
CA VAL A 220 24.58 1.07 -6.09
C VAL A 220 24.61 1.37 -7.60
N ARG A 221 24.94 2.61 -7.99
CA ARG A 221 25.11 2.99 -9.40
C ARG A 221 26.13 2.13 -10.13
N ARG A 222 27.32 1.93 -9.54
CA ARG A 222 28.38 1.08 -10.13
C ARG A 222 27.90 -0.35 -10.34
N LYS A 223 27.22 -0.94 -9.35
CA LYS A 223 26.63 -2.29 -9.48
C LYS A 223 25.59 -2.37 -10.59
N LEU A 224 24.75 -1.35 -10.74
CA LEU A 224 23.80 -1.28 -11.85
C LEU A 224 24.53 -1.27 -13.19
N TYR A 225 25.58 -0.47 -13.31
CA TYR A 225 26.38 -0.36 -14.53
C TYR A 225 27.06 -1.68 -14.88
N ASP A 226 27.68 -2.32 -13.89
CA ASP A 226 28.31 -3.63 -14.06
C ASP A 226 27.27 -4.67 -14.51
N PHE A 227 26.05 -4.66 -13.93
CA PHE A 227 25.00 -5.60 -14.29
C PHE A 227 24.46 -5.38 -15.71
N LEU A 228 24.18 -4.13 -16.08
CA LEU A 228 23.61 -3.79 -17.40
C LEU A 228 24.63 -3.97 -18.54
N SER A 229 25.92 -3.83 -18.25
CA SER A 229 27.01 -4.04 -19.22
C SER A 229 27.52 -5.49 -19.29
N LYS A 230 27.27 -6.30 -18.25
CA LYS A 230 27.68 -7.71 -18.22
C LYS A 230 27.11 -8.48 -19.41
N ASP A 231 27.98 -9.22 -20.11
CA ASP A 231 27.65 -10.09 -21.24
C ASP A 231 26.82 -9.39 -22.34
N ASN A 232 26.95 -8.06 -22.48
CA ASN A 232 26.14 -7.21 -23.37
C ASN A 232 24.63 -7.37 -23.14
N LEU A 233 24.17 -7.59 -21.90
CA LEU A 233 22.76 -7.87 -21.58
C LEU A 233 21.82 -6.77 -22.12
N LEU A 234 22.11 -5.50 -21.83
CA LEU A 234 21.26 -4.40 -22.28
C LEU A 234 21.30 -4.21 -23.80
N GLU A 235 22.49 -4.31 -24.40
CA GLU A 235 22.67 -4.23 -25.85
C GLU A 235 21.87 -5.35 -26.52
N SER A 236 22.11 -6.61 -26.15
CA SER A 236 21.39 -7.76 -26.73
C SER A 236 19.86 -7.66 -26.61
N TYR A 237 19.34 -7.12 -25.51
CA TYR A 237 17.91 -6.86 -25.36
C TYR A 237 17.38 -5.81 -26.35
N LEU A 238 18.13 -4.74 -26.59
CA LEU A 238 17.72 -3.65 -27.49
C LEU A 238 17.97 -3.96 -28.97
N GLU A 239 18.98 -4.77 -29.29
CA GLU A 239 19.31 -5.19 -30.67
C GLU A 239 18.29 -6.19 -31.23
N ASP A 240 17.86 -7.15 -30.42
CA ASP A 240 16.92 -8.18 -30.84
C ASP A 240 15.90 -8.52 -29.72
N PRO A 241 14.91 -7.65 -29.48
CA PRO A 241 13.79 -7.97 -28.61
C PRO A 241 12.83 -8.93 -29.33
N VAL A 242 13.26 -10.18 -29.55
CA VAL A 242 12.41 -11.27 -30.07
C VAL A 242 11.22 -11.51 -29.13
N GLU A 243 10.11 -12.04 -29.63
CA GLU A 243 8.93 -12.45 -28.84
C GLU A 243 9.32 -13.21 -27.54
N ASP A 244 10.33 -14.08 -27.58
CA ASP A 244 10.80 -14.89 -26.44
C ASP A 244 11.74 -14.18 -25.43
N ASN A 245 12.12 -12.90 -25.61
CA ASN A 245 13.10 -12.21 -24.77
C ASN A 245 12.51 -11.48 -23.53
N ASN A 246 11.28 -11.80 -23.11
CA ASN A 246 10.67 -11.20 -21.91
C ASN A 246 11.52 -11.43 -20.63
N LYS A 247 12.24 -12.55 -20.54
CA LYS A 247 13.13 -12.84 -19.40
C LYS A 247 14.29 -11.83 -19.30
N GLY A 248 14.88 -11.43 -20.43
CA GLY A 248 15.93 -10.39 -20.45
C GLY A 248 15.37 -9.04 -19.99
N ARG A 249 14.20 -8.66 -20.52
CA ARG A 249 13.44 -7.47 -20.08
C ARG A 249 13.25 -7.44 -18.57
N LEU A 250 12.65 -8.49 -18.00
CA LEU A 250 12.33 -8.54 -16.57
C LEU A 250 13.59 -8.42 -15.69
N LYS A 251 14.71 -9.03 -16.10
CA LYS A 251 15.99 -8.88 -15.39
C LYS A 251 16.52 -7.45 -15.43
N ILE A 252 16.47 -6.81 -16.60
CA ILE A 252 16.91 -5.41 -16.75
C ILE A 252 16.05 -4.48 -15.88
N LEU A 253 14.72 -4.59 -15.99
CA LEU A 253 13.79 -3.78 -15.21
C LEU A 253 13.97 -4.01 -13.70
N GLY A 254 14.21 -5.25 -13.29
CA GLY A 254 14.47 -5.59 -11.89
C GLY A 254 15.78 -5.02 -11.36
N ALA A 255 16.84 -4.98 -12.18
CA ALA A 255 18.11 -4.38 -11.80
C ALA A 255 18.01 -2.85 -11.66
N ILE A 256 17.30 -2.19 -12.59
CA ILE A 256 17.01 -0.75 -12.51
C ILE A 256 16.22 -0.46 -11.25
N ARG A 257 15.14 -1.21 -10.99
CA ARG A 257 14.32 -1.06 -9.78
C ARG A 257 15.13 -1.22 -8.50
N TRP A 258 15.92 -2.30 -8.40
CA TRP A 258 16.79 -2.53 -7.23
C TRP A 258 17.69 -1.33 -6.93
N ALA A 259 18.21 -0.66 -7.95
CA ALA A 259 19.06 0.51 -7.78
C ALA A 259 18.25 1.76 -7.45
N PHE A 260 17.13 1.99 -8.13
CA PHE A 260 16.35 3.21 -8.07
C PHE A 260 15.47 3.29 -6.81
N ASP A 261 15.01 2.17 -6.28
CA ASP A 261 14.29 2.09 -4.99
C ASP A 261 15.17 2.62 -3.83
N GLN A 262 16.50 2.66 -3.99
CA GLN A 262 17.43 3.15 -2.97
C GLN A 262 17.73 4.65 -3.08
N ALA A 263 17.23 5.33 -4.10
CA ALA A 263 17.51 6.73 -4.36
C ALA A 263 16.23 7.56 -4.35
N MET A 264 16.36 8.83 -3.98
CA MET A 264 15.25 9.78 -4.00
C MET A 264 15.18 10.47 -5.36
N SER A 265 13.98 10.80 -5.81
CA SER A 265 13.77 11.55 -7.05
C SER A 265 14.02 13.06 -6.90
N ASP A 266 13.97 13.58 -5.66
CA ASP A 266 14.29 14.95 -5.25
C ASP A 266 14.86 14.91 -3.82
N THR A 267 15.54 15.97 -3.41
CA THR A 267 16.18 16.13 -2.09
C THR A 267 15.43 17.14 -1.20
N SER A 268 14.51 17.91 -1.77
CA SER A 268 13.72 18.96 -1.11
C SER A 268 12.52 18.37 -0.38
N ARG A 269 12.22 18.82 0.83
CA ARG A 269 10.96 18.45 1.50
C ARG A 269 9.78 19.31 1.00
N PRO A 270 8.57 18.74 0.85
CA PRO A 270 8.21 17.33 0.98
C PRO A 270 8.27 16.58 -0.37
N SER A 271 9.04 17.05 -1.33
CA SER A 271 9.17 16.43 -2.66
C SER A 271 10.08 15.21 -2.66
N ASN A 272 10.93 15.05 -1.66
CA ASN A 272 11.84 13.92 -1.47
C ASN A 272 11.13 12.66 -0.96
N ASP A 273 9.81 12.59 -1.13
CA ASP A 273 8.96 11.50 -0.66
C ASP A 273 8.59 10.47 -1.73
N THR A 274 9.20 10.63 -2.90
CA THR A 274 9.08 9.77 -4.06
C THR A 274 10.45 9.20 -4.40
N THR A 275 10.56 7.88 -4.51
CA THR A 275 11.81 7.25 -4.92
C THR A 275 12.09 7.54 -6.40
N LEU A 276 13.34 7.35 -6.81
CA LEU A 276 13.72 7.47 -8.22
C LEU A 276 12.99 6.43 -9.09
N TRP A 277 12.62 5.27 -8.53
CA TRP A 277 11.90 4.23 -9.27
C TRP A 277 10.47 4.67 -9.58
N GLU A 278 9.68 5.08 -8.59
CA GLU A 278 8.29 5.51 -8.81
C GLU A 278 8.20 6.68 -9.79
N HIS A 279 9.14 7.63 -9.71
CA HIS A 279 9.25 8.72 -10.69
C HIS A 279 9.54 8.20 -12.11
N CYS A 280 10.67 7.51 -12.30
CA CYS A 280 11.07 7.07 -13.64
C CYS A 280 10.13 6.03 -14.25
N TYR A 281 9.52 5.16 -13.43
CA TYR A 281 8.53 4.19 -13.89
C TYR A 281 7.25 4.88 -14.36
N SER A 282 6.78 5.91 -13.64
CA SER A 282 5.62 6.70 -14.05
C SER A 282 5.89 7.43 -15.37
N VAL A 283 7.06 8.05 -15.51
CA VAL A 283 7.49 8.71 -16.75
C VAL A 283 7.54 7.72 -17.91
N ALA A 284 8.15 6.55 -17.72
CA ALA A 284 8.22 5.50 -18.74
C ALA A 284 6.82 5.00 -19.16
N ALA A 285 5.91 4.80 -18.20
CA ALA A 285 4.54 4.37 -18.47
C ALA A 285 3.75 5.39 -19.30
N LEU A 286 3.83 6.68 -18.93
CA LEU A 286 3.19 7.77 -19.68
C LEU A 286 3.81 7.95 -21.06
N PHE A 287 5.15 7.87 -21.16
CA PHE A 287 5.86 7.98 -22.42
C PHE A 287 5.49 6.86 -23.39
N ARG A 288 5.41 5.60 -22.90
CA ARG A 288 4.92 4.47 -23.69
C ARG A 288 3.49 4.67 -24.17
N ALA A 289 2.61 5.20 -23.32
CA ALA A 289 1.23 5.50 -23.74
C ALA A 289 1.18 6.59 -24.82
N ALA A 290 2.03 7.62 -24.73
CA ALA A 290 2.19 8.66 -25.74
C ALA A 290 2.61 8.09 -27.10
N LEU A 291 3.65 7.25 -27.09
CA LEU A 291 4.18 6.64 -28.30
C LEU A 291 3.21 5.63 -28.90
N GLY A 292 2.54 4.83 -28.06
CA GLY A 292 1.51 3.90 -28.50
C GLY A 292 0.38 4.62 -29.24
N ARG A 293 -0.10 5.76 -28.72
CA ARG A 293 -1.06 6.60 -29.45
C ARG A 293 -0.46 7.07 -30.78
N THR A 294 0.75 7.61 -30.74
CA THR A 294 1.39 8.18 -31.94
C THR A 294 1.57 7.13 -33.05
N ILE A 295 1.93 5.90 -32.70
CA ILE A 295 2.04 4.78 -33.64
C ILE A 295 0.69 4.46 -34.28
N LEU A 296 -0.37 4.40 -33.46
CA LEU A 296 -1.71 4.00 -33.91
C LEU A 296 -2.45 5.10 -34.69
N THR A 297 -2.23 6.38 -34.34
CA THR A 297 -2.94 7.51 -34.96
C THR A 297 -2.08 8.29 -35.96
N GLY A 298 -0.76 8.11 -35.95
CA GLY A 298 0.17 8.91 -36.75
C GLY A 298 0.31 10.36 -36.27
N GLU A 299 -0.06 10.68 -35.02
CA GLU A 299 -0.03 12.06 -34.51
C GLU A 299 0.60 12.15 -33.11
N PRO A 300 1.78 12.79 -32.94
CA PRO A 300 2.37 13.02 -31.63
C PRO A 300 1.64 14.15 -30.88
N PHE A 301 1.78 14.18 -29.55
CA PHE A 301 1.26 15.30 -28.77
C PHE A 301 2.13 16.55 -28.98
N LYS A 302 1.52 17.72 -29.14
CA LYS A 302 2.29 18.95 -29.40
C LYS A 302 2.81 19.61 -28.13
N ASN A 303 2.15 19.35 -27.00
CA ASN A 303 2.45 19.95 -25.71
C ASN A 303 1.80 19.13 -24.59
N PHE A 304 2.19 19.44 -23.35
CA PHE A 304 1.67 18.77 -22.15
C PHE A 304 0.15 18.89 -21.98
N SER A 305 -0.46 20.00 -22.42
CA SER A 305 -1.91 20.22 -22.24
C SER A 305 -2.78 19.35 -23.15
N GLU A 306 -2.21 18.84 -24.24
CA GLU A 306 -2.88 17.90 -25.15
C GLU A 306 -2.77 16.45 -24.69
N PHE A 307 -1.81 16.11 -23.82
CA PHE A 307 -1.56 14.74 -23.42
C PHE A 307 -2.78 14.12 -22.73
N ARG A 308 -3.25 13.00 -23.28
CA ARG A 308 -4.36 12.17 -22.77
C ARG A 308 -3.93 10.71 -22.74
N PHE A 309 -4.44 9.98 -21.75
CA PHE A 309 -4.34 8.52 -21.67
C PHE A 309 -5.68 7.93 -21.20
N ARG A 310 -5.77 6.62 -21.09
CA ARG A 310 -6.90 5.91 -20.45
C ARG A 310 -6.38 4.89 -19.45
N LEU A 311 -7.27 4.42 -18.59
CA LEU A 311 -7.01 3.36 -17.63
C LEU A 311 -7.81 2.11 -18.03
N LEU A 312 -7.10 1.00 -18.22
CA LEU A 312 -7.69 -0.33 -18.42
C LEU A 312 -7.64 -1.08 -17.09
N GLY A 313 -8.81 -1.27 -16.48
CA GLY A 313 -9.02 -2.07 -15.30
C GLY A 313 -9.37 -3.51 -15.63
N VAL A 314 -8.70 -4.47 -14.98
CA VAL A 314 -9.01 -5.90 -15.00
C VAL A 314 -9.36 -6.31 -13.57
N GLY A 315 -10.57 -6.77 -13.32
CA GLY A 315 -11.04 -7.17 -11.98
C GLY A 315 -11.50 -8.62 -11.93
N TRP A 316 -11.45 -9.24 -10.77
CA TRP A 316 -11.92 -10.60 -10.50
C TRP A 316 -12.26 -10.79 -9.01
N ASP A 317 -12.84 -11.93 -8.62
CA ASP A 317 -13.11 -12.28 -7.21
C ASP A 317 -11.97 -13.14 -6.65
N GLY A 318 -10.85 -12.49 -6.28
CA GLY A 318 -9.66 -13.15 -5.79
C GLY A 318 -9.82 -13.64 -4.37
N LEU A 319 -10.36 -12.80 -3.48
CA LEU A 319 -10.62 -13.18 -2.10
C LEU A 319 -11.64 -14.33 -2.01
N GLY A 320 -12.73 -14.29 -2.78
CA GLY A 320 -13.70 -15.39 -2.86
C GLY A 320 -13.09 -16.67 -3.45
N PHE A 321 -12.18 -16.54 -4.43
CA PHE A 321 -11.43 -17.69 -4.95
C PHE A 321 -10.57 -18.35 -3.86
N LEU A 322 -9.85 -17.59 -3.04
CA LEU A 322 -9.10 -18.10 -1.89
C LEU A 322 -10.04 -18.71 -0.84
N ALA A 323 -11.16 -18.03 -0.56
CA ALA A 323 -12.15 -18.44 0.43
C ALA A 323 -12.87 -19.73 0.06
N SER A 324 -12.80 -20.22 -1.17
CA SER A 324 -13.41 -21.52 -1.52
C SER A 324 -12.57 -22.75 -1.10
N ALA A 325 -11.34 -22.56 -0.61
CA ALA A 325 -10.45 -23.65 -0.18
C ALA A 325 -10.71 -24.15 1.25
N ARG A 326 -10.64 -25.48 1.48
CA ARG A 326 -10.91 -26.08 2.80
C ARG A 326 -9.69 -26.15 3.72
N ARG A 327 -8.48 -26.27 3.15
CA ARG A 327 -7.21 -26.42 3.89
C ARG A 327 -6.27 -25.27 3.54
N LEU A 328 -5.35 -24.94 4.45
CA LEU A 328 -4.37 -23.87 4.24
C LEU A 328 -3.50 -24.10 3.00
N GLY A 329 -2.99 -25.32 2.79
CA GLY A 329 -2.20 -25.64 1.60
C GLY A 329 -2.96 -25.43 0.27
N ASP A 330 -4.27 -25.68 0.25
CA ASP A 330 -5.11 -25.40 -0.92
C ASP A 330 -5.29 -23.89 -1.13
N THR A 331 -5.49 -23.13 -0.04
CA THR A 331 -5.59 -21.65 -0.08
C THR A 331 -4.31 -21.03 -0.63
N LEU A 332 -3.16 -21.43 -0.08
CA LEU A 332 -1.87 -20.89 -0.53
C LEU A 332 -1.58 -21.29 -1.98
N GLY A 333 -1.96 -22.50 -2.41
CA GLY A 333 -1.82 -22.92 -3.80
C GLY A 333 -2.65 -22.10 -4.78
N ARG A 334 -3.84 -21.68 -4.35
CA ARG A 334 -4.68 -20.74 -5.11
C ARG A 334 -4.09 -19.34 -5.12
N ARG A 335 -3.48 -18.88 -4.03
CA ARG A 335 -2.77 -17.59 -3.98
C ARG A 335 -1.64 -17.56 -5.01
N GLY A 336 -0.80 -18.59 -5.04
CA GLY A 336 0.27 -18.72 -6.03
C GLY A 336 -0.27 -18.78 -7.47
N LEU A 337 -1.42 -19.42 -7.70
CA LEU A 337 -2.07 -19.39 -9.00
C LEU A 337 -2.56 -17.98 -9.39
N LEU A 338 -3.07 -17.19 -8.45
CA LEU A 338 -3.41 -15.79 -8.72
C LEU A 338 -2.17 -14.97 -9.06
N ASP A 339 -1.04 -15.19 -8.38
CA ASP A 339 0.23 -14.54 -8.73
C ASP A 339 0.69 -14.91 -10.15
N GLU A 340 0.60 -16.19 -10.52
CA GLU A 340 0.88 -16.63 -11.90
C GLU A 340 -0.04 -15.97 -12.93
N VAL A 341 -1.32 -15.77 -12.60
CA VAL A 341 -2.28 -15.06 -13.48
C VAL A 341 -1.91 -13.59 -13.58
N VAL A 342 -1.63 -12.91 -12.47
CA VAL A 342 -1.23 -11.49 -12.45
C VAL A 342 0.03 -11.29 -13.29
N HIS A 343 1.06 -12.12 -13.12
CA HIS A 343 2.29 -12.05 -13.91
C HIS A 343 2.05 -12.32 -15.40
N ALA A 344 1.16 -13.25 -15.74
CA ALA A 344 0.81 -13.56 -17.12
C ALA A 344 0.01 -12.44 -17.79
N VAL A 345 -0.97 -11.85 -17.10
CA VAL A 345 -1.74 -10.70 -17.60
C VAL A 345 -0.83 -9.49 -17.77
N ARG A 346 0.07 -9.26 -16.82
CA ARG A 346 1.09 -8.20 -16.95
C ARG A 346 1.97 -8.43 -18.18
N ALA A 347 2.46 -9.65 -18.40
CA ALA A 347 3.23 -9.98 -19.59
C ALA A 347 2.41 -9.79 -20.88
N GLU A 348 1.15 -10.19 -20.90
CA GLU A 348 0.26 -10.01 -22.05
C GLU A 348 0.11 -8.53 -22.43
N VAL A 349 -0.18 -7.67 -21.44
CA VAL A 349 -0.43 -6.24 -21.68
C VAL A 349 0.87 -5.48 -21.97
N GLU A 350 1.91 -5.68 -21.16
CA GLU A 350 3.14 -4.89 -21.22
C GLU A 350 4.11 -5.37 -22.29
N TRP A 351 4.11 -6.67 -22.61
CA TRP A 351 5.06 -7.30 -23.53
C TRP A 351 4.41 -7.87 -24.77
N GLU A 352 3.39 -8.73 -24.68
CA GLU A 352 2.81 -9.36 -25.89
C GLU A 352 2.11 -8.33 -26.78
N TRP A 353 1.25 -7.49 -26.19
CA TRP A 353 0.51 -6.46 -26.92
C TRP A 353 1.17 -5.08 -26.88
N LEU A 354 2.11 -4.85 -25.95
CA LEU A 354 2.78 -3.57 -25.72
C LEU A 354 1.79 -2.40 -25.49
N ALA A 355 0.57 -2.71 -25.05
CA ALA A 355 -0.58 -1.81 -25.05
C ALA A 355 -0.70 -0.98 -23.76
N GLY A 356 0.04 -1.31 -22.71
CA GLY A 356 -0.03 -0.56 -21.46
C GLY A 356 1.07 -0.88 -20.45
N SER A 357 1.02 -0.21 -19.30
CA SER A 357 1.93 -0.38 -18.15
C SER A 357 1.14 -0.49 -16.85
N LEU A 358 1.48 -1.45 -15.99
CA LEU A 358 0.77 -1.71 -14.73
C LEU A 358 1.04 -0.62 -13.70
N VAL A 359 0.01 0.05 -13.20
CA VAL A 359 0.13 1.13 -12.20
C VAL A 359 -0.58 0.84 -10.88
N TYR A 360 -1.36 -0.23 -10.81
CA TYR A 360 -1.96 -0.70 -9.56
C TYR A 360 -2.31 -2.16 -9.68
N TRP A 361 -2.14 -2.90 -8.60
CA TRP A 361 -2.76 -4.21 -8.44
C TRP A 361 -3.00 -4.53 -6.96
N ASP A 362 -4.03 -5.34 -6.73
CA ASP A 362 -4.35 -5.94 -5.44
C ASP A 362 -4.85 -7.39 -5.65
N ILE A 363 -5.47 -7.98 -4.63
CA ILE A 363 -5.97 -9.36 -4.69
C ILE A 363 -7.10 -9.56 -5.71
N ASP A 364 -7.83 -8.50 -6.06
CA ASP A 364 -9.05 -8.55 -6.87
C ASP A 364 -8.96 -7.75 -8.18
N SER A 365 -7.88 -7.00 -8.41
CA SER A 365 -7.81 -6.09 -9.55
C SER A 365 -6.40 -5.69 -9.98
N MET A 366 -6.29 -5.30 -11.25
CA MET A 366 -5.14 -4.64 -11.88
C MET A 366 -5.64 -3.42 -12.65
N VAL A 367 -4.84 -2.36 -12.70
CA VAL A 367 -5.10 -1.18 -13.52
C VAL A 367 -3.86 -0.82 -14.32
N PHE A 368 -4.03 -0.64 -15.63
CA PHE A 368 -2.98 -0.30 -16.56
C PHE A 368 -3.20 1.11 -17.15
N ILE A 369 -2.14 1.89 -17.29
CA ILE A 369 -2.14 3.05 -18.20
C ILE A 369 -2.07 2.51 -19.63
N VAL A 370 -2.98 2.96 -20.49
CA VAL A 370 -3.04 2.60 -21.90
C VAL A 370 -3.17 3.86 -22.78
N PRO A 371 -2.76 3.82 -24.07
CA PRO A 371 -2.95 4.93 -25.00
C PRO A 371 -4.40 5.40 -25.07
N TRP A 372 -4.59 6.71 -25.18
CA TRP A 372 -5.90 7.27 -25.51
C TRP A 372 -6.17 7.13 -27.01
N LEU A 373 -7.27 6.45 -27.34
CA LEU A 373 -7.76 6.19 -28.69
C LEU A 373 -9.28 6.45 -28.71
N GLU A 374 -9.78 6.99 -29.81
CA GLU A 374 -11.22 7.09 -30.04
C GLU A 374 -11.85 5.68 -30.17
N GLY A 375 -13.02 5.48 -29.56
CA GLY A 375 -13.70 4.18 -29.55
C GLY A 375 -13.21 3.23 -28.45
N SER A 376 -13.30 1.92 -28.70
CA SER A 376 -12.92 0.85 -27.74
C SER A 376 -12.13 -0.29 -28.40
N PRO A 377 -10.91 -0.04 -28.92
CA PRO A 377 -10.13 -1.04 -29.65
C PRO A 377 -9.50 -2.13 -28.77
N PHE A 378 -9.79 -2.16 -27.46
CA PHE A 378 -9.17 -3.06 -26.49
C PHE A 378 -9.86 -4.42 -26.36
N GLU A 379 -11.01 -4.65 -27.00
CA GLU A 379 -11.74 -5.92 -26.92
C GLU A 379 -10.90 -7.16 -27.31
N PRO A 380 -10.04 -7.13 -28.36
CA PRO A 380 -9.13 -8.24 -28.64
C PRO A 380 -8.15 -8.55 -27.51
N LEU A 381 -7.63 -7.53 -26.84
CA LEU A 381 -6.75 -7.67 -25.67
C LEU A 381 -7.54 -8.23 -24.47
N GLU A 382 -8.76 -7.73 -24.23
CA GLU A 382 -9.65 -8.28 -23.18
C GLU A 382 -9.92 -9.77 -23.38
N ASN A 383 -10.10 -10.21 -24.63
CA ASN A 383 -10.29 -11.62 -24.96
C ASN A 383 -9.01 -12.44 -24.71
N ALA A 384 -7.84 -11.93 -25.08
CA ALA A 384 -6.57 -12.59 -24.77
C ALA A 384 -6.35 -12.75 -23.26
N ILE A 385 -6.64 -11.71 -22.48
CA ILE A 385 -6.61 -11.74 -21.01
C ILE A 385 -7.61 -12.77 -20.48
N ARG A 386 -8.84 -12.82 -21.02
CA ARG A 386 -9.86 -13.81 -20.62
C ARG A 386 -9.35 -15.24 -20.84
N SER A 387 -8.73 -15.51 -21.98
CA SER A 387 -8.14 -16.82 -22.25
C SER A 387 -6.99 -17.18 -21.30
N ILE A 388 -6.21 -16.21 -20.78
CA ILE A 388 -5.21 -16.47 -19.73
C ILE A 388 -5.88 -16.96 -18.45
N PHE A 389 -6.92 -16.27 -17.99
CA PHE A 389 -7.68 -16.68 -16.80
C PHE A 389 -8.27 -18.08 -16.98
N ILE A 390 -8.83 -18.37 -18.16
CA ILE A 390 -9.40 -19.68 -18.49
C ILE A 390 -8.33 -20.76 -18.46
N LYS A 391 -7.23 -20.61 -19.21
CA LYS A 391 -6.18 -21.63 -19.31
C LYS A 391 -5.48 -21.90 -17.97
N ARG A 392 -5.23 -20.85 -17.17
CA ARG A 392 -4.53 -20.98 -15.88
C ARG A 392 -5.45 -21.43 -14.75
N THR A 393 -6.66 -20.88 -14.67
CA THR A 393 -7.59 -21.18 -13.57
C THR A 393 -8.60 -22.27 -13.91
N HIS A 394 -8.60 -22.77 -15.14
CA HIS A 394 -9.61 -23.67 -15.71
C HIS A 394 -11.04 -23.12 -15.59
N GLY A 395 -11.19 -21.80 -15.74
CA GLY A 395 -12.46 -21.10 -15.57
C GLY A 395 -12.93 -20.96 -14.12
N ASP A 396 -12.07 -21.20 -13.12
CA ASP A 396 -12.44 -20.99 -11.72
C ASP A 396 -12.66 -19.50 -11.40
N VAL A 397 -11.89 -18.64 -12.05
CA VAL A 397 -11.94 -17.18 -11.94
C VAL A 397 -12.09 -16.59 -13.34
N LEU A 398 -13.00 -15.63 -13.50
CA LEU A 398 -13.21 -14.92 -14.75
C LEU A 398 -12.97 -13.42 -14.56
N PRO A 399 -12.31 -12.76 -15.52
CA PRO A 399 -12.07 -11.33 -15.43
C PRO A 399 -13.30 -10.54 -15.90
N VAL A 400 -13.51 -9.41 -15.23
CA VAL A 400 -14.35 -8.29 -15.66
C VAL A 400 -13.45 -7.11 -16.03
N PHE A 401 -13.89 -6.30 -16.99
CA PHE A 401 -13.10 -5.19 -17.53
C PHE A 401 -13.79 -3.86 -17.31
N GLU A 402 -13.01 -2.81 -17.10
CA GLU A 402 -13.45 -1.41 -17.07
C GLU A 402 -12.43 -0.56 -17.83
N LEU A 403 -12.87 0.15 -18.85
CA LEU A 403 -12.03 1.07 -19.59
C LEU A 403 -12.50 2.49 -19.31
N SER A 404 -11.63 3.29 -18.72
CA SER A 404 -11.99 4.66 -18.34
C SER A 404 -12.31 5.55 -19.55
N GLY A 405 -12.91 6.71 -19.31
CA GLY A 405 -12.90 7.82 -20.28
C GLY A 405 -11.48 8.37 -20.51
N GLU A 406 -11.37 9.47 -21.25
CA GLU A 406 -10.09 10.19 -21.37
C GLU A 406 -9.62 10.71 -20.01
N MET A 407 -8.32 10.57 -19.74
CA MET A 407 -7.71 10.95 -18.47
C MET A 407 -6.57 11.94 -18.68
N ARG A 408 -6.43 12.83 -17.70
CA ARG A 408 -5.31 13.76 -17.52
C ARG A 408 -4.45 13.42 -16.29
N SER A 409 -4.97 12.56 -15.42
CA SER A 409 -4.40 12.29 -14.10
C SER A 409 -4.67 10.84 -13.70
N LEU A 410 -3.78 10.27 -12.88
CA LEU A 410 -3.89 8.90 -12.41
C LEU A 410 -4.95 8.73 -11.31
N THR A 411 -5.44 9.82 -10.72
CA THR A 411 -6.51 9.85 -9.70
C THR A 411 -7.81 9.18 -10.15
N GLY A 412 -8.02 9.05 -11.47
CA GLY A 412 -9.13 8.30 -12.07
C GLY A 412 -9.16 6.80 -11.69
N ILE A 413 -8.09 6.27 -11.11
CA ILE A 413 -7.99 4.88 -10.67
C ILE A 413 -9.10 4.46 -9.72
N VAL A 414 -9.49 5.34 -8.78
CA VAL A 414 -10.56 5.05 -7.80
C VAL A 414 -11.90 4.86 -8.49
N LYS A 415 -12.18 5.62 -9.56
CA LYS A 415 -13.39 5.45 -10.38
C LYS A 415 -13.40 4.07 -11.07
N VAL A 416 -12.27 3.68 -11.65
CA VAL A 416 -12.10 2.35 -12.29
C VAL A 416 -12.28 1.23 -11.27
N LEU A 417 -11.62 1.31 -10.10
CA LEU A 417 -11.74 0.32 -9.02
C LEU A 417 -13.18 0.23 -8.49
N ALA A 418 -13.88 1.35 -8.34
CA ALA A 418 -15.28 1.36 -7.93
C ALA A 418 -16.19 0.64 -8.93
N GLU A 419 -15.99 0.84 -10.24
CA GLU A 419 -16.75 0.12 -11.27
C GLU A 419 -16.39 -1.36 -11.31
N LEU A 420 -15.10 -1.73 -11.22
CA LEU A 420 -14.69 -3.13 -11.12
C LEU A 420 -15.32 -3.84 -9.91
N ARG A 421 -15.34 -3.19 -8.74
CA ARG A 421 -16.01 -3.68 -7.52
C ARG A 421 -17.50 -3.97 -7.76
N LYS A 422 -18.22 -3.05 -8.43
CA LYS A 422 -19.64 -3.28 -8.81
C LYS A 422 -19.79 -4.44 -9.79
N LYS A 423 -18.90 -4.54 -10.79
CA LYS A 423 -18.97 -5.56 -11.84
C LYS A 423 -18.72 -6.96 -11.30
N ARG A 424 -17.74 -7.13 -10.38
CA ARG A 424 -17.36 -8.43 -9.79
C ARG A 424 -18.31 -8.93 -8.71
N ALA A 425 -19.09 -8.05 -8.09
CA ALA A 425 -20.13 -8.44 -7.13
C ALA A 425 -21.22 -9.34 -7.76
N VAL A 426 -21.28 -9.44 -9.09
CA VAL A 426 -22.18 -10.33 -9.83
C VAL A 426 -21.50 -11.69 -10.06
N PRO A 427 -21.96 -12.80 -9.44
CA PRO A 427 -21.22 -14.06 -9.37
C PRO A 427 -20.97 -14.81 -10.70
N VAL A 428 -21.63 -14.40 -11.80
CA VAL A 428 -21.69 -15.16 -13.07
C VAL A 428 -21.47 -14.25 -14.30
N ARG A 429 -20.76 -13.13 -14.13
CA ARG A 429 -20.55 -12.18 -15.23
C ARG A 429 -19.43 -12.66 -16.17
N GLY A 430 -19.66 -12.62 -17.48
CA GLY A 430 -18.67 -12.95 -18.49
C GLY A 430 -18.71 -14.40 -19.01
N LEU A 431 -19.60 -15.25 -18.48
CA LEU A 431 -19.87 -16.57 -19.08
C LEU A 431 -20.47 -16.44 -20.47
N GLU A 432 -21.30 -15.42 -20.68
CA GLU A 432 -21.94 -15.11 -21.96
C GLU A 432 -20.97 -14.71 -23.07
N LYS A 433 -19.70 -14.43 -22.71
CA LYS A 433 -18.63 -14.03 -23.64
C LYS A 433 -17.62 -15.15 -23.93
N LEU A 434 -17.83 -16.35 -23.40
CA LEU A 434 -16.95 -17.48 -23.66
C LEU A 434 -17.22 -18.08 -25.04
N SER A 435 -16.18 -18.53 -25.73
CA SER A 435 -16.34 -19.33 -26.96
C SER A 435 -16.87 -20.74 -26.64
N GLU A 436 -17.40 -21.45 -27.65
CA GLU A 436 -17.81 -22.85 -27.47
C GLU A 436 -16.65 -23.73 -27.01
N GLU A 437 -15.44 -23.49 -27.51
CA GLU A 437 -14.24 -24.22 -27.08
C GLU A 437 -13.86 -23.93 -25.63
N GLU A 438 -13.98 -22.66 -25.19
CA GLU A 438 -13.71 -22.27 -23.79
C GLU A 438 -14.75 -22.86 -22.83
N ILE A 439 -16.02 -22.94 -23.26
CA ILE A 439 -17.10 -23.61 -22.52
C ILE A 439 -16.84 -25.11 -22.44
N ASP A 440 -16.48 -25.77 -23.55
CA ASP A 440 -16.14 -27.19 -23.53
C ASP A 440 -14.95 -27.43 -22.59
N GLU A 441 -13.87 -26.66 -22.71
CA GLU A 441 -12.67 -26.81 -21.88
C GLU A 441 -12.97 -26.66 -20.38
N CYS A 442 -13.75 -25.66 -19.99
CA CYS A 442 -13.99 -25.33 -18.58
C CYS A 442 -15.13 -26.11 -17.92
N LEU A 443 -16.19 -26.41 -18.69
CA LEU A 443 -17.48 -26.88 -18.15
C LEU A 443 -17.87 -28.26 -18.67
N GLU A 444 -17.70 -28.57 -19.96
CA GLU A 444 -18.24 -29.84 -20.51
C GLU A 444 -17.23 -30.98 -20.45
N ARG A 445 -16.00 -30.75 -20.89
CA ARG A 445 -14.91 -31.73 -20.95
C ARG A 445 -14.62 -32.41 -19.60
N PRO A 446 -14.60 -31.70 -18.46
CA PRO A 446 -14.46 -32.35 -17.15
C PRO A 446 -15.57 -33.36 -16.84
N TRP A 447 -16.75 -33.22 -17.45
CA TRP A 447 -17.95 -34.01 -17.20
C TRP A 447 -18.27 -35.04 -18.29
N GLN A 448 -17.41 -35.21 -19.30
CA GLN A 448 -17.61 -36.20 -20.36
C GLN A 448 -17.60 -37.66 -19.86
N ASP A 449 -16.87 -37.95 -18.78
CA ASP A 449 -16.90 -39.26 -18.13
C ASP A 449 -18.17 -39.44 -17.28
N LYS A 450 -19.19 -40.06 -17.87
CA LYS A 450 -20.47 -40.35 -17.19
C LYS A 450 -20.34 -41.26 -15.97
N SER A 451 -19.21 -41.94 -15.78
CA SER A 451 -18.97 -42.78 -14.60
C SER A 451 -18.52 -41.97 -13.37
N ALA A 452 -18.13 -40.71 -13.56
CA ALA A 452 -17.73 -39.80 -12.49
C ALA A 452 -18.96 -39.18 -11.81
N SER A 453 -19.39 -39.75 -10.68
CA SER A 453 -20.67 -39.42 -10.04
C SER A 453 -20.59 -38.35 -8.93
N ARG A 454 -19.40 -38.03 -8.40
CA ARG A 454 -19.24 -37.12 -7.25
C ARG A 454 -18.52 -35.83 -7.64
N ILE A 455 -19.08 -34.70 -7.22
CA ILE A 455 -18.46 -33.37 -7.37
C ILE A 455 -17.27 -33.25 -6.40
N CYS A 456 -16.16 -32.70 -6.90
CA CYS A 456 -14.96 -32.41 -6.13
C CYS A 456 -15.29 -31.43 -4.98
N PRO A 457 -15.01 -31.79 -3.70
CA PRO A 457 -15.31 -30.93 -2.55
C PRO A 457 -14.37 -29.71 -2.42
N VAL A 458 -13.30 -29.66 -3.21
CA VAL A 458 -12.30 -28.57 -3.20
C VAL A 458 -12.71 -27.43 -4.13
N CYS A 459 -13.00 -27.72 -5.41
CA CYS A 459 -13.47 -26.69 -6.35
C CYS A 459 -15.00 -26.55 -6.39
N ARG A 460 -15.74 -27.58 -5.95
CA ARG A 460 -17.22 -27.67 -6.02
C ARG A 460 -17.80 -27.54 -7.44
N ARG A 461 -16.97 -27.77 -8.47
CA ARG A 461 -17.33 -27.57 -9.88
C ARG A 461 -17.11 -28.81 -10.76
N ARG A 462 -15.97 -29.50 -10.58
CA ARG A 462 -15.53 -30.60 -11.46
C ARG A 462 -15.82 -31.95 -10.81
N PRO A 463 -16.08 -33.01 -11.58
CA PRO A 463 -16.29 -34.34 -11.00
C PRO A 463 -14.97 -34.97 -10.58
N ILE A 464 -15.05 -35.96 -9.70
CA ILE A 464 -13.91 -36.75 -9.23
C ILE A 464 -13.79 -37.97 -10.17
N PRO A 465 -12.66 -38.15 -10.88
CA PRO A 465 -12.42 -39.34 -11.69
C PRO A 465 -12.57 -40.63 -10.86
N PRO A 466 -13.10 -41.74 -11.41
CA PRO A 466 -13.30 -42.99 -10.66
C PRO A 466 -12.04 -43.49 -9.93
N LYS A 467 -10.88 -43.42 -10.60
CA LYS A 467 -9.55 -43.75 -10.03
C LYS A 467 -9.19 -42.96 -8.78
N TYR A 468 -9.85 -41.82 -8.54
CA TYR A 468 -9.58 -40.91 -7.43
C TYR A 468 -10.66 -40.92 -6.34
N LEU A 469 -11.76 -41.66 -6.51
CA LEU A 469 -12.87 -41.70 -5.55
C LEU A 469 -12.49 -42.30 -4.20
N GLU A 470 -11.69 -43.38 -4.22
CA GLU A 470 -11.27 -44.08 -2.99
C GLU A 470 -9.98 -43.47 -2.39
N SER A 471 -9.11 -42.92 -3.24
CA SER A 471 -7.78 -42.42 -2.84
C SER A 471 -7.78 -40.93 -2.47
N PHE A 472 -8.07 -40.05 -3.44
CA PHE A 472 -7.84 -38.60 -3.30
C PHE A 472 -9.08 -37.76 -2.98
N GLN A 473 -10.27 -38.27 -3.33
CA GLN A 473 -11.57 -37.61 -3.17
C GLN A 473 -11.60 -36.17 -3.73
N ARG A 474 -10.89 -35.92 -4.83
CA ARG A 474 -10.79 -34.61 -5.51
C ARG A 474 -10.50 -34.78 -6.99
N CYS A 475 -10.79 -33.75 -7.79
CA CYS A 475 -10.45 -33.74 -9.21
C CYS A 475 -8.94 -33.59 -9.45
N GLU A 476 -8.50 -33.93 -10.66
CA GLU A 476 -7.10 -33.88 -11.10
C GLU A 476 -6.48 -32.49 -10.92
N ILE A 477 -7.18 -31.44 -11.38
CA ILE A 477 -6.72 -30.05 -11.28
C ILE A 477 -6.48 -29.63 -9.82
N CYS A 478 -7.39 -29.95 -8.90
CA CYS A 478 -7.22 -29.61 -7.49
C CYS A 478 -6.07 -30.40 -6.85
N ARG A 479 -5.81 -31.63 -7.30
CA ARG A 479 -4.67 -32.43 -6.85
C ARG A 479 -3.35 -31.81 -7.31
N GLU A 480 -3.25 -31.42 -8.57
CA GLU A 480 -2.05 -30.79 -9.14
C GLU A 480 -1.70 -29.47 -8.44
N ARG A 481 -2.71 -28.63 -8.18
CA ARG A 481 -2.52 -27.37 -7.44
C ARG A 481 -1.94 -27.60 -6.05
N MET A 482 -2.49 -28.55 -5.30
CA MET A 482 -1.98 -28.91 -3.98
C MET A 482 -0.53 -29.42 -4.05
N GLY A 483 -0.21 -30.26 -5.04
CA GLY A 483 1.14 -30.79 -5.25
C GLY A 483 2.17 -29.71 -5.54
N LYS A 484 1.85 -28.76 -6.43
CA LYS A 484 2.72 -27.60 -6.75
C LYS A 484 2.91 -26.69 -5.54
N ALA A 485 1.83 -26.33 -4.85
CA ALA A 485 1.83 -25.48 -3.67
C ALA A 485 2.71 -26.05 -2.55
N SER A 486 2.52 -27.33 -2.22
CA SER A 486 3.26 -28.00 -1.15
C SER A 486 4.75 -28.11 -1.47
N LYS A 487 5.12 -28.29 -2.75
CA LYS A 487 6.52 -28.34 -3.20
C LYS A 487 7.19 -26.97 -3.17
N LEU A 488 6.53 -25.93 -3.66
CA LEU A 488 7.06 -24.56 -3.71
C LEU A 488 7.19 -23.91 -2.32
N MET A 489 6.30 -24.24 -1.38
CA MET A 489 6.22 -23.56 -0.09
C MET A 489 7.19 -24.07 0.98
N LEU A 490 7.78 -25.24 0.79
CA LEU A 490 8.72 -25.86 1.74
C LEU A 490 10.18 -25.82 1.27
N LEU A 491 10.43 -25.50 0.00
CA LEU A 491 11.77 -25.22 -0.50
C LEU A 491 12.15 -23.78 -0.09
N GLY A 492 12.78 -23.64 1.08
CA GLY A 492 13.45 -22.40 1.49
C GLY A 492 12.60 -21.35 2.23
N SER A 493 11.40 -21.70 2.70
CA SER A 493 10.59 -20.81 3.54
C SER A 493 10.85 -21.07 5.03
N GLU A 494 11.20 -20.04 5.80
CA GLU A 494 11.31 -20.16 7.26
C GLU A 494 9.95 -20.20 7.97
N LYS A 495 8.84 -20.04 7.24
CA LYS A 495 7.45 -20.05 7.78
C LYS A 495 6.84 -21.45 7.65
N THR A 496 5.95 -21.83 8.57
CA THR A 496 5.22 -23.11 8.50
C THR A 496 3.96 -23.06 7.63
N VAL A 497 3.67 -24.13 6.86
CA VAL A 497 2.40 -24.31 6.12
C VAL A 497 1.35 -25.11 6.91
N PHE A 498 1.68 -25.56 8.12
CA PHE A 498 0.85 -26.47 8.91
C PHE A 498 0.18 -25.71 10.05
N LEU A 499 -1.15 -25.75 10.10
CA LEU A 499 -1.91 -25.09 11.17
C LEU A 499 -1.52 -25.61 12.56
N SER A 500 -1.18 -26.90 12.68
CA SER A 500 -0.76 -27.52 13.93
C SER A 500 0.56 -26.97 14.49
N GLU A 501 1.43 -26.45 13.64
CA GLU A 501 2.69 -25.80 14.03
C GLU A 501 2.50 -24.33 14.40
N ILE A 502 1.38 -23.70 14.00
CA ILE A 502 1.03 -22.33 14.38
C ILE A 502 0.14 -22.32 15.62
N ALA A 503 -0.65 -23.36 15.84
CA ALA A 503 -1.63 -23.40 16.91
C ALA A 503 -0.98 -23.27 18.29
N ASP A 504 -1.65 -22.53 19.17
CA ASP A 504 -1.27 -22.44 20.57
C ASP A 504 -1.50 -23.77 21.32
N LYS A 505 -1.21 -23.77 22.62
CA LYS A 505 -1.38 -24.95 23.49
C LYS A 505 -2.84 -25.44 23.57
N GLU A 506 -3.81 -24.59 23.26
CA GLU A 506 -5.24 -24.90 23.24
C GLU A 506 -5.73 -25.31 21.83
N SER A 507 -4.80 -25.54 20.88
CA SER A 507 -5.07 -25.83 19.47
C SER A 507 -5.83 -24.71 18.74
N ARG A 508 -5.65 -23.45 19.16
CA ARG A 508 -6.28 -22.25 18.58
C ARG A 508 -5.28 -21.43 17.78
N LEU A 509 -5.78 -20.76 16.76
CA LEU A 509 -5.07 -19.81 15.92
C LEU A 509 -5.88 -18.52 15.83
N ALA A 510 -5.24 -17.45 15.39
CA ALA A 510 -5.93 -16.25 14.95
C ALA A 510 -5.54 -15.92 13.51
N LEU A 511 -6.53 -15.56 12.70
CA LEU A 511 -6.31 -14.81 11.49
C LEU A 511 -6.31 -13.32 11.87
N LEU A 512 -5.15 -12.70 11.79
CA LEU A 512 -4.94 -11.26 11.91
C LEU A 512 -5.19 -10.61 10.54
N LEU A 513 -6.14 -9.67 10.51
CA LEU A 513 -6.47 -8.84 9.37
C LEU A 513 -5.85 -7.45 9.57
N VAL A 514 -5.19 -6.95 8.53
CA VAL A 514 -4.65 -5.59 8.43
C VAL A 514 -5.31 -4.97 7.21
N HIS A 515 -6.01 -3.85 7.37
CA HIS A 515 -6.70 -3.21 6.25
C HIS A 515 -6.53 -1.69 6.24
N PHE A 516 -6.19 -1.14 5.06
CA PHE A 516 -6.02 0.30 4.84
C PHE A 516 -7.15 0.89 3.98
N GLY A 517 -7.65 2.07 4.37
CA GLY A 517 -8.55 2.87 3.54
C GLY A 517 -7.79 3.80 2.59
N LEU A 518 -7.42 3.32 1.41
CA LEU A 518 -6.58 4.06 0.45
C LEU A 518 -7.33 4.95 -0.55
N ASP A 519 -8.65 4.77 -0.74
CA ASP A 519 -9.40 5.47 -1.80
C ASP A 519 -9.17 7.01 -1.80
N PRO A 520 -9.25 7.75 -0.65
CA PRO A 520 -8.99 9.20 -0.62
C PRO A 520 -7.54 9.64 -0.91
N TRP A 521 -6.58 8.72 -0.82
CA TRP A 521 -5.20 8.93 -1.24
C TRP A 521 -5.05 8.63 -2.72
N LEU A 522 -5.66 7.56 -3.23
CA LEU A 522 -5.56 7.22 -4.65
C LEU A 522 -6.36 8.17 -5.55
N ASP A 523 -7.32 8.93 -5.03
CA ASP A 523 -8.01 9.99 -5.77
C ASP A 523 -7.41 11.40 -5.57
N GLY A 524 -6.28 11.50 -4.87
CA GLY A 524 -5.48 12.72 -4.79
C GLY A 524 -5.90 13.72 -3.72
N ARG A 525 -7.07 13.54 -3.07
CA ARG A 525 -7.54 14.57 -2.12
C ARG A 525 -6.71 14.60 -0.84
N MET A 526 -6.26 13.45 -0.31
CA MET A 526 -5.41 13.47 0.89
C MET A 526 -4.01 14.03 0.62
N GLN A 527 -3.49 13.93 -0.60
CA GLN A 527 -2.25 14.60 -1.02
C GLN A 527 -2.43 16.12 -1.01
N ARG A 528 -3.59 16.61 -1.43
CA ARG A 528 -3.96 18.05 -1.37
C ARG A 528 -4.13 18.59 0.06
N THR A 529 -4.06 17.74 1.09
CA THR A 529 -3.98 18.18 2.50
C THR A 529 -2.55 18.29 3.02
N MET A 530 -1.55 18.00 2.19
CA MET A 530 -0.13 18.19 2.49
C MET A 530 0.39 19.43 1.78
N PHE A 531 1.31 20.16 2.40
CA PHE A 531 1.79 21.44 1.89
C PHE A 531 3.18 21.28 1.30
N VAL A 532 3.33 21.68 0.03
CA VAL A 532 4.67 21.95 -0.52
C VAL A 532 5.19 23.20 0.15
N THR A 533 4.32 24.20 0.30
CA THR A 533 4.67 25.48 0.89
C THR A 533 3.51 26.06 1.66
N GLU A 534 3.72 26.20 2.95
CA GLU A 534 2.82 26.91 3.85
C GLU A 534 3.46 28.25 4.29
N ARG A 535 2.75 29.00 5.13
CA ARG A 535 3.16 30.30 5.65
C ARG A 535 4.61 30.36 6.14
N ASP A 536 5.00 29.52 7.09
CA ASP A 536 6.30 29.55 7.76
C ASP A 536 7.42 29.08 6.80
N GLY A 537 7.09 28.18 5.87
CA GLY A 537 7.90 27.79 4.72
C GLY A 537 8.20 28.96 3.79
N LEU A 538 7.17 29.70 3.34
CA LEU A 538 7.32 30.89 2.49
C LEU A 538 8.24 31.94 3.13
N GLU A 539 8.11 32.15 4.44
CA GLU A 539 8.94 33.13 5.15
C GLU A 539 10.42 32.70 5.19
N LYS A 540 10.69 31.43 5.52
CA LYS A 540 12.05 30.86 5.53
C LYS A 540 12.68 30.83 4.13
N GLU A 541 11.93 30.40 3.11
CA GLU A 541 12.43 30.33 1.73
C GLU A 541 12.86 31.70 1.22
N LEU A 542 12.09 32.75 1.48
CA LEU A 542 12.44 34.13 1.11
C LEU A 542 13.65 34.68 1.87
N GLU A 543 13.88 34.25 3.11
CA GLU A 543 15.10 34.57 3.86
C GLU A 543 16.33 33.94 3.22
N GLU A 544 16.23 32.68 2.79
CA GLU A 544 17.31 31.95 2.15
C GLU A 544 17.60 32.46 0.73
N CYS A 545 16.58 32.83 -0.06
CA CYS A 545 16.71 33.42 -1.39
C CYS A 545 17.78 34.52 -1.46
N GLY A 546 17.74 35.45 -0.49
CA GLY A 546 18.60 36.63 -0.51
C GLY A 546 20.06 36.37 -0.20
N SER A 547 20.41 35.13 0.15
CA SER A 547 21.78 34.70 0.42
C SER A 547 22.40 33.94 -0.76
N ILE A 548 21.65 33.72 -1.84
CA ILE A 548 22.08 32.92 -3.01
C ILE A 548 22.53 33.87 -4.13
N ASN A 549 23.75 33.63 -4.65
CA ASN A 549 24.31 34.42 -5.75
C ASN A 549 23.43 34.33 -7.02
N GLY A 550 23.09 35.48 -7.60
CA GLY A 550 22.21 35.59 -8.78
C GLY A 550 20.72 35.75 -8.48
N PHE A 551 20.33 35.87 -7.20
CA PHE A 551 18.97 36.12 -6.73
C PHE A 551 18.85 37.38 -5.85
N GLU A 552 19.79 38.33 -5.98
CA GLU A 552 19.87 39.52 -5.15
C GLU A 552 18.74 40.54 -5.45
N GLU A 553 18.24 40.59 -6.69
CA GLU A 553 17.08 41.41 -7.07
C GLU A 553 15.77 40.86 -6.45
N GLU A 554 15.73 39.56 -6.20
CA GLU A 554 14.60 38.81 -5.68
C GLU A 554 14.47 39.01 -4.16
N HIS A 555 15.56 39.21 -3.43
CA HIS A 555 15.50 39.66 -2.03
C HIS A 555 14.83 41.05 -1.88
N ALA A 556 14.97 41.92 -2.88
CA ALA A 556 14.29 43.22 -2.89
C ALA A 556 12.75 43.11 -2.98
N ILE A 557 12.21 41.93 -3.35
CA ILE A 557 10.78 41.61 -3.33
C ILE A 557 10.22 41.66 -1.90
N ARG A 558 10.99 41.18 -0.91
CA ARG A 558 10.61 41.18 0.52
C ARG A 558 10.40 42.60 1.06
N GLU A 559 11.22 43.54 0.58
CA GLU A 559 11.20 44.95 0.95
C GLU A 559 10.10 45.74 0.23
N LYS A 560 9.86 45.48 -1.07
CA LYS A 560 8.78 46.12 -1.86
C LYS A 560 7.37 45.66 -1.47
N ARG A 561 7.23 44.54 -0.75
CA ARG A 561 5.94 44.03 -0.23
C ARG A 561 5.44 44.77 1.02
N LYS A 562 6.29 45.57 1.69
CA LYS A 562 5.88 46.37 2.85
C LYS A 562 4.86 47.42 2.39
N ASP A 563 3.64 47.40 2.91
CA ASP A 563 2.74 48.55 2.76
C ASP A 563 3.26 49.65 3.71
N PRO A 564 3.76 50.78 3.20
CA PRO A 564 4.29 51.84 4.06
C PRO A 564 3.22 52.49 4.96
N LYS A 565 1.93 52.12 4.84
CA LYS A 565 0.81 52.71 5.61
C LYS A 565 0.22 51.84 6.72
N SER A 566 0.67 50.59 6.95
CA SER A 566 0.11 49.71 7.99
C SER A 566 1.19 49.16 8.95
N PRO A 567 1.31 49.71 10.18
CA PRO A 567 2.24 49.20 11.20
C PRO A 567 1.82 47.85 11.83
N ALA A 568 0.65 47.31 11.49
CA ALA A 568 0.12 46.06 12.05
C ALA A 568 0.60 44.80 11.29
N ASP A 569 1.26 44.97 10.15
CA ASP A 569 1.45 43.92 9.12
C ASP A 569 2.59 42.91 9.39
N GLU A 570 3.46 43.11 10.38
CA GLU A 570 4.59 42.19 10.59
C GLU A 570 4.18 40.76 10.99
N LYS A 571 3.04 40.58 11.69
CA LYS A 571 2.54 39.26 12.12
C LYS A 571 1.54 38.60 11.16
N GLU A 572 0.97 39.35 10.21
CA GLU A 572 -0.04 38.86 9.25
C GLU A 572 0.51 38.59 7.84
N LYS A 573 1.82 38.82 7.60
CA LYS A 573 2.46 38.93 6.28
C LYS A 573 2.22 37.77 5.29
N TYR A 574 1.98 36.55 5.77
CA TYR A 574 1.79 35.33 4.94
C TYR A 574 0.59 34.45 5.38
N SER A 575 -0.52 35.07 5.81
CA SER A 575 -1.76 34.34 6.12
C SER A 575 -2.47 33.79 4.86
N TYR A 576 -3.38 32.83 5.04
CA TYR A 576 -4.25 32.33 3.96
C TYR A 576 -4.93 33.46 3.17
N ASN A 577 -5.49 34.45 3.88
CA ASN A 577 -6.15 35.60 3.24
C ASN A 577 -5.19 36.41 2.35
N ASN A 578 -3.92 36.51 2.73
CA ASN A 578 -2.90 37.19 1.91
C ASN A 578 -2.48 36.35 0.70
N ILE A 579 -2.35 35.03 0.84
CA ILE A 579 -2.10 34.12 -0.28
C ILE A 579 -3.25 34.21 -1.30
N VAL A 580 -4.51 34.16 -0.84
CA VAL A 580 -5.68 34.31 -1.73
C VAL A 580 -5.69 35.68 -2.42
N ARG A 581 -5.30 36.74 -1.70
CA ARG A 581 -5.16 38.09 -2.27
C ARG A 581 -4.07 38.15 -3.34
N ASP A 582 -2.95 37.47 -3.13
CA ASP A 582 -1.87 37.35 -4.10
C ASP A 582 -2.37 36.67 -5.39
N MET A 583 -3.06 35.54 -5.26
CA MET A 583 -3.70 34.83 -6.38
C MET A 583 -4.66 35.74 -7.14
N ASN A 584 -5.45 36.54 -6.42
CA ASN A 584 -6.35 37.51 -7.05
C ASN A 584 -5.60 38.58 -7.85
N ILE A 585 -4.51 39.14 -7.32
CA ILE A 585 -3.70 40.13 -8.05
C ILE A 585 -3.17 39.53 -9.35
N CYS A 586 -2.61 38.32 -9.31
CA CYS A 586 -2.06 37.65 -10.49
C CYS A 586 -3.12 37.23 -11.51
N TYR A 587 -4.31 36.84 -11.06
CA TYR A 587 -5.33 36.29 -11.96
C TYR A 587 -6.28 37.34 -12.54
N THR A 588 -6.70 38.33 -11.74
CA THR A 588 -7.79 39.25 -12.11
C THR A 588 -7.34 40.69 -12.40
N HIS A 589 -6.19 41.15 -11.91
CA HIS A 589 -5.81 42.58 -11.91
C HIS A 589 -4.63 42.98 -12.81
N LEU A 590 -4.27 42.15 -13.80
CA LEU A 590 -3.11 42.34 -14.69
C LEU A 590 -3.10 43.62 -15.54
N GLY A 591 -4.26 44.27 -15.71
CA GLY A 591 -4.44 45.47 -16.54
C GLY A 591 -4.21 46.82 -15.82
N ASP A 592 -3.99 46.81 -14.50
CA ASP A 592 -3.74 48.02 -13.70
C ASP A 592 -2.23 48.22 -13.50
N GLY A 593 -1.69 49.37 -13.91
CA GLY A 593 -0.25 49.64 -13.96
C GLY A 593 0.49 49.46 -12.63
N ASN A 594 -0.13 49.80 -11.49
CA ASN A 594 0.46 49.58 -10.17
C ASN A 594 0.39 48.11 -9.73
N ASN A 595 -0.63 47.37 -10.19
CA ASN A 595 -0.79 45.95 -9.87
C ASN A 595 0.04 45.04 -10.77
N ARG A 596 0.48 45.50 -11.96
CA ARG A 596 1.31 44.70 -12.88
C ARG A 596 2.73 44.48 -12.36
N GLU A 597 3.38 45.48 -11.78
CA GLU A 597 4.69 45.29 -11.12
C GLU A 597 4.54 44.33 -9.92
N LYS A 598 3.50 44.51 -9.11
CA LYS A 598 3.21 43.61 -7.98
C LYS A 598 2.89 42.18 -8.43
N ALA A 599 2.12 42.01 -9.50
CA ALA A 599 1.81 40.71 -10.09
C ALA A 599 3.06 40.01 -10.64
N ALA A 600 4.03 40.74 -11.21
CA ALA A 600 5.30 40.16 -11.67
C ALA A 600 6.12 39.57 -10.52
N LEU A 601 6.15 40.28 -9.38
CA LEU A 601 6.84 39.81 -8.18
C LEU A 601 6.13 38.61 -7.53
N ILE A 602 4.79 38.63 -7.48
CA ILE A 602 3.98 37.53 -6.94
C ILE A 602 4.03 36.30 -7.85
N SER A 603 4.01 36.49 -9.18
CA SER A 603 4.11 35.41 -10.17
C SER A 603 5.45 34.69 -10.08
N PHE A 604 6.50 35.36 -9.59
CA PHE A 604 7.76 34.71 -9.26
C PHE A 604 7.61 33.85 -7.99
N LEU A 605 6.95 34.35 -6.94
CA LEU A 605 6.76 33.61 -5.67
C LEU A 605 6.01 32.30 -5.82
N TYR A 606 4.93 32.31 -6.58
CA TYR A 606 4.00 31.17 -6.68
C TYR A 606 4.03 30.48 -8.04
N GLY A 607 4.66 31.12 -9.02
CA GLY A 607 4.82 30.58 -10.35
C GLY A 607 6.19 29.97 -10.50
N HIS A 608 6.33 29.24 -11.59
CA HIS A 608 7.64 28.84 -12.09
C HIS A 608 8.60 30.01 -12.23
N ARG A 609 9.87 29.69 -12.56
CA ARG A 609 10.91 30.60 -13.05
C ARG A 609 10.49 31.35 -14.35
N THR A 610 9.27 31.88 -14.42
CA THR A 610 8.56 32.44 -15.56
C THR A 610 9.03 33.86 -15.81
N ASN A 611 10.33 34.11 -15.91
CA ASN A 611 10.86 35.37 -16.45
C ASN A 611 10.20 36.67 -15.91
N LYS A 612 9.65 36.65 -14.67
CA LYS A 612 8.85 37.72 -14.07
C LYS A 612 7.62 38.15 -14.93
N ASP A 613 7.03 37.26 -15.75
CA ASP A 613 5.89 37.53 -16.65
C ASP A 613 4.53 37.15 -16.04
N PRO A 614 3.68 38.14 -15.69
CA PRO A 614 2.35 37.91 -15.13
C PRO A 614 1.35 37.26 -16.10
N ASP A 615 1.47 37.50 -17.40
CA ASP A 615 0.54 36.96 -18.40
C ASP A 615 0.75 35.44 -18.56
N ALA A 616 2.00 34.99 -18.51
CA ALA A 616 2.37 33.57 -18.48
C ALA A 616 1.85 32.84 -17.22
N PHE A 617 1.92 33.48 -16.05
CA PHE A 617 1.34 32.91 -14.81
C PHE A 617 -0.17 32.74 -14.93
N LYS A 618 -0.88 33.71 -15.52
CA LYS A 618 -2.33 33.59 -15.74
C LYS A 618 -2.68 32.38 -16.59
N GLU A 619 -1.93 32.15 -17.66
CA GLU A 619 -2.13 30.98 -18.52
C GLU A 619 -1.88 29.67 -17.77
N TYR A 620 -0.84 29.62 -16.94
CA TYR A 620 -0.56 28.49 -16.05
C TYR A 620 -1.68 28.25 -15.04
N ALA A 621 -2.14 29.30 -14.34
CA ALA A 621 -3.23 29.24 -13.38
C ALA A 621 -4.53 28.74 -14.01
N GLN A 622 -4.87 29.21 -15.21
CA GLN A 622 -6.03 28.73 -15.97
C GLN A 622 -5.94 27.21 -16.24
N LYS A 623 -4.75 26.72 -16.60
CA LYS A 623 -4.52 25.28 -16.83
C LYS A 623 -4.67 24.46 -15.54
N LEU A 624 -4.15 24.95 -14.41
CA LEU A 624 -4.34 24.28 -13.12
C LEU A 624 -5.83 24.14 -12.76
N LEU A 625 -6.60 25.21 -12.95
CA LEU A 625 -8.05 25.20 -12.70
C LEU A 625 -8.78 24.21 -13.61
N GLU A 626 -8.41 24.12 -14.89
CA GLU A 626 -8.98 23.14 -15.82
C GLU A 626 -8.67 21.69 -15.43
N VAL A 627 -7.43 21.40 -15.00
CA VAL A 627 -7.06 20.08 -14.50
C VAL A 627 -7.85 19.74 -13.24
N ALA A 628 -7.93 20.65 -12.28
CA ALA A 628 -8.69 20.46 -11.05
C ALA A 628 -10.19 20.21 -11.31
N ALA A 629 -10.79 20.94 -12.26
CA ALA A 629 -12.19 20.71 -12.65
C ALA A 629 -12.42 19.31 -13.25
N SER A 630 -11.42 18.75 -13.94
CA SER A 630 -11.47 17.38 -14.46
C SER A 630 -11.25 16.32 -13.37
N GLU A 631 -10.35 16.57 -12.42
CA GLU A 631 -10.04 15.66 -11.31
C GLU A 631 -11.18 15.59 -10.30
N TYR A 632 -11.71 16.76 -9.92
CA TYR A 632 -12.69 16.97 -8.86
C TYR A 632 -13.98 17.61 -9.39
N PRO A 633 -14.77 16.89 -10.22
CA PRO A 633 -15.96 17.44 -10.88
C PRO A 633 -17.08 17.89 -9.91
N GLU A 634 -17.02 17.44 -8.65
CA GLU A 634 -17.96 17.85 -7.60
C GLU A 634 -17.74 19.27 -7.06
N LEU A 635 -16.55 19.87 -7.24
CA LEU A 635 -16.25 21.21 -6.73
C LEU A 635 -17.07 22.28 -7.47
N LYS A 636 -17.93 23.01 -6.76
CA LYS A 636 -18.74 24.12 -7.32
C LYS A 636 -17.94 25.42 -7.28
N THR A 637 -16.86 25.50 -8.05
CA THR A 637 -16.00 26.69 -8.11
C THR A 637 -16.30 27.54 -9.34
N LYS A 638 -15.97 28.84 -9.27
CA LYS A 638 -16.08 29.77 -10.41
C LYS A 638 -14.79 29.72 -11.24
N ALA A 639 -14.85 30.14 -12.51
CA ALA A 639 -13.67 30.21 -13.39
C ALA A 639 -12.54 31.17 -12.93
N ALA A 640 -12.75 31.97 -11.88
CA ALA A 640 -11.77 32.85 -11.25
C ALA A 640 -11.66 32.63 -9.74
N ASP A 641 -11.74 31.35 -9.33
CA ASP A 641 -11.67 30.97 -7.92
C ASP A 641 -10.22 31.03 -7.41
N THR A 642 -9.88 32.14 -6.76
CA THR A 642 -8.55 32.40 -6.22
C THR A 642 -8.24 31.58 -4.98
N GLU A 643 -9.26 31.08 -4.27
CA GLU A 643 -9.06 30.14 -3.15
C GLU A 643 -8.66 28.76 -3.69
N LEU A 644 -9.33 28.28 -4.74
CA LEU A 644 -8.94 27.04 -5.40
C LEU A 644 -7.53 27.15 -5.99
N LEU A 645 -7.21 28.27 -6.65
CA LEU A 645 -5.86 28.49 -7.17
C LEU A 645 -4.81 28.48 -6.05
N ALA A 646 -5.08 29.12 -4.91
CA ALA A 646 -4.20 29.08 -3.75
C ALA A 646 -3.97 27.63 -3.27
N ALA A 647 -5.03 26.83 -3.19
CA ALA A 647 -4.92 25.42 -2.83
C ALA A 647 -4.08 24.62 -3.83
N LEU A 648 -4.29 24.81 -5.14
CA LEU A 648 -3.56 24.06 -6.17
C LEU A 648 -2.07 24.36 -6.19
N VAL A 649 -1.66 25.59 -5.86
CA VAL A 649 -0.27 26.03 -5.82
C VAL A 649 0.43 25.63 -4.52
N CYS A 650 -0.20 25.82 -3.36
CA CYS A 650 0.47 25.64 -2.07
C CYS A 650 0.50 24.18 -1.59
N THR A 651 -0.45 23.36 -2.06
CA THR A 651 -0.60 21.96 -1.61
C THR A 651 -0.03 20.98 -2.62
N LYS A 652 0.35 19.79 -2.15
CA LYS A 652 0.99 18.76 -2.98
C LYS A 652 0.07 18.32 -4.11
N THR A 653 0.60 18.30 -5.33
CA THR A 653 -0.11 17.80 -6.51
C THR A 653 -0.08 16.26 -6.50
N PRO A 654 -1.21 15.58 -6.74
CA PRO A 654 -1.26 14.12 -6.86
C PRO A 654 -0.65 13.66 -8.19
N THR A 655 0.67 13.68 -8.29
CA THR A 655 1.38 13.19 -9.47
C THR A 655 1.22 11.67 -9.61
N PRO A 656 1.34 11.11 -10.82
CA PRO A 656 1.35 9.66 -11.02
C PRO A 656 2.31 8.93 -10.06
N SER A 657 3.55 9.40 -9.89
CA SER A 657 4.51 8.84 -8.92
C SER A 657 4.04 8.94 -7.47
N THR A 658 3.50 10.07 -7.02
CA THR A 658 2.93 10.22 -5.67
C THR A 658 1.76 9.24 -5.43
N ILE A 659 0.96 8.97 -6.47
CA ILE A 659 -0.13 7.99 -6.42
C ILE A 659 0.43 6.56 -6.36
N LEU A 660 1.51 6.26 -7.08
CA LEU A 660 2.23 4.99 -6.93
C LEU A 660 2.83 4.83 -5.53
N ASP A 661 3.43 5.86 -4.95
CA ASP A 661 4.01 5.80 -3.60
C ASP A 661 2.96 5.52 -2.53
N SER A 662 1.76 6.10 -2.66
CA SER A 662 0.60 5.80 -1.79
C SER A 662 0.30 4.30 -1.72
N TRP A 663 0.48 3.62 -2.85
CA TRP A 663 0.30 2.19 -3.01
C TRP A 663 1.54 1.39 -2.57
N SER A 664 2.75 1.78 -2.99
CA SER A 664 4.02 1.12 -2.69
C SER A 664 4.30 1.09 -1.19
N ALA A 665 4.04 2.17 -0.47
CA ALA A 665 4.32 2.31 0.96
C ALA A 665 3.48 1.34 1.81
N THR A 666 2.17 1.24 1.54
CA THR A 666 1.28 0.31 2.26
C THR A 666 1.51 -1.14 1.87
N LEU A 667 1.89 -1.40 0.61
CA LEU A 667 2.34 -2.72 0.16
C LEU A 667 3.62 -3.17 0.86
N ARG A 668 4.63 -2.28 0.95
CA ARG A 668 5.87 -2.50 1.72
C ARG A 668 5.54 -2.83 3.16
N PHE A 669 4.75 -1.97 3.81
CA PHE A 669 4.36 -2.15 5.21
C PHE A 669 3.78 -3.54 5.44
N THR A 670 2.78 -3.92 4.64
CA THR A 670 2.07 -5.19 4.79
C THR A 670 3.00 -6.39 4.54
N ARG A 671 3.80 -6.38 3.48
CA ARG A 671 4.73 -7.48 3.16
C ARG A 671 5.84 -7.64 4.20
N GLN A 672 6.34 -6.53 4.75
CA GLN A 672 7.37 -6.55 5.78
C GLN A 672 6.89 -7.07 7.14
N LEU A 673 5.57 -7.12 7.42
CA LEU A 673 5.05 -7.71 8.66
C LEU A 673 5.41 -9.19 8.82
N ALA A 674 5.65 -9.90 7.71
CA ALA A 674 6.03 -11.31 7.72
C ALA A 674 7.37 -11.59 7.02
N ALA A 675 8.17 -10.60 6.64
CA ALA A 675 9.42 -10.84 5.90
C ALA A 675 10.54 -11.40 6.80
N THR A 676 11.17 -12.52 6.42
CA THR A 676 12.16 -13.24 7.25
C THR A 676 13.62 -12.84 7.02
N LYS A 677 13.92 -12.13 5.92
CA LYS A 677 15.28 -11.85 5.46
C LYS A 677 15.81 -10.47 5.88
N ASP A 678 14.93 -9.53 6.15
CA ASP A 678 15.31 -8.20 6.59
C ASP A 678 15.51 -8.23 8.11
N ASN A 679 16.38 -7.36 8.64
CA ASN A 679 16.48 -7.11 10.09
C ASN A 679 15.17 -6.57 10.74
N GLY A 680 14.03 -6.72 10.05
CA GLY A 680 12.69 -6.50 10.53
C GLY A 680 12.34 -7.58 11.55
N LYS A 681 11.86 -7.10 12.69
CA LYS A 681 11.25 -7.89 13.73
C LYS A 681 9.95 -8.49 13.19
N ILE A 682 9.99 -9.65 12.52
CA ILE A 682 8.77 -10.39 12.19
C ILE A 682 8.00 -10.52 13.48
N PHE A 683 6.79 -9.93 13.54
CA PHE A 683 5.98 -9.79 14.75
C PHE A 683 6.79 -10.07 16.03
N ASP A 684 7.50 -9.08 16.59
CA ASP A 684 8.49 -9.22 17.70
C ASP A 684 8.19 -10.32 18.75
N CYS A 685 6.92 -10.61 18.98
CA CYS A 685 6.39 -11.63 19.88
C CYS A 685 6.36 -13.09 19.36
N ILE A 686 6.78 -13.36 18.11
CA ILE A 686 6.81 -14.69 17.49
C ILE A 686 8.26 -15.17 17.34
N GLU A 687 8.60 -16.19 18.12
CA GLU A 687 9.92 -16.81 18.11
C GLU A 687 9.96 -18.04 17.20
N LYS A 688 11.18 -18.44 16.78
CA LYS A 688 11.36 -19.70 16.03
C LYS A 688 11.08 -20.91 16.93
N CYS A 689 10.24 -21.82 16.47
CA CYS A 689 10.03 -23.14 17.04
C CYS A 689 10.89 -24.19 16.35
N GLN A 690 11.04 -25.35 16.98
CA GLN A 690 11.80 -26.48 16.44
C GLN A 690 10.84 -27.55 15.90
N ARG A 691 11.09 -28.03 14.68
CA ARG A 691 10.37 -29.13 14.05
C ARG A 691 11.21 -30.39 14.13
N HIS A 692 10.65 -31.46 14.70
CA HIS A 692 11.35 -32.73 14.78
C HIS A 692 11.37 -33.44 13.42
N VAL A 693 12.54 -33.91 13.03
CA VAL A 693 12.78 -34.65 11.79
C VAL A 693 13.15 -36.09 12.10
N MET A 694 12.34 -37.02 11.59
CA MET A 694 12.50 -38.46 11.77
C MET A 694 12.97 -39.09 10.46
N GLU A 695 14.01 -39.90 10.53
CA GLU A 695 14.41 -40.82 9.48
C GLU A 695 13.62 -42.12 9.63
N THR A 696 13.01 -42.58 8.54
CA THR A 696 12.16 -43.77 8.50
C THR A 696 12.69 -44.77 7.49
N GLU A 697 12.24 -46.01 7.60
CA GLU A 697 12.37 -46.96 6.49
C GLU A 697 11.71 -46.41 5.20
N ASP A 698 12.18 -46.89 4.04
CA ASP A 698 11.67 -46.43 2.74
C ASP A 698 10.22 -46.87 2.55
N ILE A 699 9.32 -45.89 2.43
CA ILE A 699 7.88 -46.11 2.30
C ILE A 699 7.43 -46.45 0.87
N SER A 700 8.33 -46.43 -0.13
CA SER A 700 7.98 -46.60 -1.54
C SER A 700 7.41 -47.99 -1.88
N ASP A 701 7.98 -49.04 -1.27
CA ASP A 701 7.56 -50.43 -1.51
C ASP A 701 6.48 -50.91 -0.52
N SER A 702 6.38 -50.29 0.66
CA SER A 702 5.52 -50.74 1.77
C SER A 702 4.18 -50.01 1.85
N THR A 703 4.04 -48.81 1.26
CA THR A 703 2.83 -47.97 1.32
C THR A 703 2.70 -46.95 0.17
N PRO A 704 2.38 -47.37 -1.08
CA PRO A 704 2.27 -46.45 -2.23
C PRO A 704 1.21 -45.35 -2.12
N GLU A 705 0.36 -45.37 -1.09
CA GLU A 705 -0.69 -44.38 -0.82
C GLU A 705 -0.26 -43.22 0.10
N ILE A 706 0.93 -43.26 0.70
CA ILE A 706 1.39 -42.14 1.55
C ILE A 706 1.83 -40.97 0.67
N HIS A 707 1.08 -39.89 0.76
CA HIS A 707 1.40 -38.63 0.08
C HIS A 707 2.28 -37.75 0.93
N LYS A 708 3.42 -37.36 0.36
CA LYS A 708 4.31 -36.33 0.91
C LYS A 708 3.54 -35.03 1.16
N TRP A 709 3.96 -34.29 2.18
CA TRP A 709 3.42 -32.98 2.53
C TRP A 709 1.96 -32.95 2.99
N THR A 710 1.35 -34.12 3.17
CA THR A 710 0.02 -34.25 3.74
C THR A 710 0.14 -34.59 5.23
N PRO A 711 -0.59 -33.88 6.12
CA PRO A 711 -0.70 -34.27 7.53
C PRO A 711 -1.45 -35.59 7.72
N TYR A 712 -0.91 -36.45 8.57
CA TYR A 712 -1.53 -37.68 9.04
C TYR A 712 -1.49 -37.77 10.56
N GLU A 713 -2.56 -38.29 11.16
CA GLU A 713 -2.56 -38.64 12.58
C GLU A 713 -1.90 -40.02 12.75
N ALA A 714 -0.97 -40.10 13.70
CA ALA A 714 -0.25 -41.31 14.03
C ALA A 714 0.01 -41.40 15.53
N LYS A 715 0.35 -42.60 16.01
CA LYS A 715 0.89 -42.84 17.34
C LYS A 715 2.37 -43.10 17.27
N LEU A 716 3.15 -42.26 17.92
CA LEU A 716 4.57 -42.45 18.12
C LEU A 716 4.80 -43.33 19.35
N LYS A 717 5.48 -44.46 19.15
CA LYS A 717 5.93 -45.32 20.25
C LYS A 717 7.27 -44.84 20.79
N ILE A 718 7.31 -44.66 22.11
CA ILE A 718 8.51 -44.32 22.86
C ILE A 718 8.82 -45.46 23.83
N SER A 719 9.96 -46.11 23.65
CA SER A 719 10.47 -47.18 24.52
C SER A 719 11.10 -46.58 25.77
N LYS A 720 10.60 -46.96 26.95
CA LYS A 720 11.18 -46.55 28.24
C LYS A 720 12.23 -47.56 28.72
N SER A 721 13.11 -47.13 29.62
CA SER A 721 14.19 -47.93 30.20
C SER A 721 13.72 -49.17 30.98
N ASP A 722 12.42 -49.29 31.29
CA ASP A 722 11.78 -50.46 31.91
C ASP A 722 11.18 -51.46 30.90
N GLY A 723 11.35 -51.23 29.60
CA GLY A 723 10.80 -52.07 28.52
C GLY A 723 9.32 -51.86 28.22
N LYS A 724 8.66 -50.86 28.84
CA LYS A 724 7.29 -50.46 28.48
C LYS A 724 7.29 -49.42 27.37
N HIS A 725 6.26 -49.47 26.51
CA HIS A 725 6.05 -48.47 25.47
C HIS A 725 4.96 -47.48 25.87
N ASP A 726 5.24 -46.19 25.68
CA ASP A 726 4.25 -45.12 25.76
C ASP A 726 3.85 -44.69 24.34
N GLY A 727 2.56 -44.55 24.08
CA GLY A 727 2.03 -44.15 22.78
C GLY A 727 1.58 -42.70 22.84
N LYS A 728 2.26 -41.81 22.11
CA LYS A 728 1.85 -40.40 22.01
C LYS A 728 1.16 -40.15 20.67
N ASP A 729 -0.01 -39.53 20.71
CA ASP A 729 -0.70 -39.06 19.51
C ASP A 729 0.08 -37.89 18.90
N VAL A 730 0.37 -38.00 17.60
CA VAL A 730 1.17 -37.04 16.84
C VAL A 730 0.55 -36.79 15.48
N GLU A 731 0.80 -35.59 14.95
CA GLU A 731 0.59 -35.31 13.53
C GLU A 731 1.93 -35.36 12.81
N ILE A 732 1.99 -36.12 11.71
CA ILE A 732 3.21 -36.32 10.93
C ILE A 732 3.01 -36.00 9.46
N VAL A 733 4.09 -35.59 8.81
CA VAL A 733 4.14 -35.23 7.40
C VAL A 733 5.40 -35.81 6.75
N TRP A 734 5.26 -36.59 5.68
CA TRP A 734 6.42 -37.08 4.95
C TRP A 734 7.01 -36.02 4.04
N ARG A 735 8.31 -35.76 4.18
CA ARG A 735 9.09 -34.89 3.28
C ARG A 735 9.62 -35.66 2.08
N SER A 736 10.11 -36.88 2.33
CA SER A 736 10.70 -37.76 1.33
C SER A 736 10.15 -39.18 1.54
N ASN A 737 10.71 -40.17 0.84
CA ASN A 737 10.35 -41.57 1.09
C ASN A 737 10.99 -42.12 2.38
N THR A 738 11.92 -41.39 2.97
CA THR A 738 12.71 -41.85 4.13
C THR A 738 12.71 -40.84 5.26
N GLU A 739 11.97 -39.74 5.15
CA GLU A 739 11.95 -38.67 6.14
C GLU A 739 10.53 -38.18 6.41
N ALA A 740 10.21 -38.07 7.70
CA ALA A 740 8.95 -37.55 8.21
C ALA A 740 9.17 -36.45 9.25
N PHE A 741 8.35 -35.42 9.19
CA PHE A 741 8.27 -34.34 10.17
C PHE A 741 7.19 -34.65 11.20
N ILE A 742 7.44 -34.37 12.47
CA ILE A 742 6.39 -34.27 13.49
C ILE A 742 5.98 -32.79 13.57
N ILE A 743 4.72 -32.53 13.24
CA ILE A 743 4.15 -31.17 13.11
C ILE A 743 3.17 -30.81 14.24
N SER A 744 2.88 -31.76 15.14
CA SER A 744 2.18 -31.50 16.39
C SER A 744 3.14 -31.03 17.47
N SER A 745 2.69 -30.15 18.37
CA SER A 745 3.45 -29.78 19.56
C SER A 745 3.73 -31.02 20.40
N LEU A 746 5.00 -31.40 20.49
CA LEU A 746 5.47 -32.58 21.22
C LEU A 746 6.81 -32.25 21.85
N ASP A 747 6.93 -32.43 23.17
CA ASP A 747 8.22 -32.30 23.84
C ASP A 747 8.96 -33.64 23.80
N LEU A 748 10.09 -33.64 23.08
CA LEU A 748 11.04 -34.74 22.94
C LEU A 748 12.45 -34.34 23.43
N THR A 749 12.59 -33.26 24.20
CA THR A 749 13.91 -32.78 24.66
C THR A 749 14.65 -33.82 25.51
N ASP A 750 13.93 -34.57 26.34
CA ASP A 750 14.49 -35.62 27.20
C ASP A 750 14.50 -37.02 26.57
N CYS A 751 13.98 -37.18 25.33
CA CYS A 751 13.89 -38.49 24.66
C CYS A 751 15.13 -38.74 23.80
N ARG A 752 15.79 -39.88 24.00
CA ARG A 752 16.93 -40.28 23.15
C ARG A 752 16.46 -40.79 21.79
N PRO A 753 17.22 -40.58 20.70
CA PRO A 753 16.84 -41.07 19.37
C PRO A 753 16.53 -42.58 19.34
N GLU A 754 17.26 -43.39 20.12
CA GLU A 754 17.09 -44.85 20.15
C GLU A 754 15.81 -45.31 20.87
N GLU A 755 15.14 -44.41 21.60
CA GLU A 755 13.89 -44.69 22.30
C GLU A 755 12.67 -44.54 21.37
N LEU A 756 12.84 -43.92 20.20
CA LEU A 756 11.77 -43.72 19.21
C LEU A 756 11.75 -44.91 18.25
N THR A 757 10.78 -45.81 18.41
CA THR A 757 10.83 -47.09 17.68
C THR A 757 9.96 -47.09 16.43
N ASP A 758 8.70 -46.67 16.55
CA ASP A 758 7.70 -46.90 15.50
C ASP A 758 6.63 -45.81 15.43
N LEU A 759 6.14 -45.57 14.21
CA LEU A 759 4.95 -44.77 13.92
C LEU A 759 3.80 -45.69 13.50
N HIS A 760 2.65 -45.55 14.17
CA HIS A 760 1.42 -46.29 13.86
C HIS A 760 0.34 -45.34 13.35
N MET A 761 -0.05 -45.45 12.08
CA MET A 761 -1.06 -44.56 11.50
C MET A 761 -2.48 -44.94 11.93
N GLU A 762 -3.33 -43.94 12.24
CA GLU A 762 -4.69 -44.19 12.74
C GLU A 762 -5.80 -43.95 11.71
N ASN A 763 -5.60 -43.03 10.75
CA ASN A 763 -6.70 -42.41 10.01
C ASN A 763 -7.06 -42.97 8.62
N ARG A 764 -6.52 -44.13 8.20
CA ARG A 764 -7.08 -44.87 7.05
C ARG A 764 -7.03 -46.38 7.28
N PRO A 765 -8.13 -47.12 7.03
CA PRO A 765 -8.16 -48.58 7.17
C PRO A 765 -7.11 -49.31 6.31
N VAL A 766 -6.72 -48.72 5.18
CA VAL A 766 -5.74 -49.25 4.22
C VAL A 766 -4.29 -48.99 4.65
N LEU A 767 -4.06 -48.01 5.55
CA LEU A 767 -2.74 -47.56 6.00
C LEU A 767 -2.44 -47.97 7.46
N LYS A 768 -3.06 -49.03 8.01
CA LYS A 768 -2.71 -49.58 9.33
C LYS A 768 -1.33 -50.27 9.34
N ASN A 769 -0.35 -49.67 8.68
CA ASN A 769 1.00 -50.17 8.59
C ASN A 769 1.84 -49.53 9.68
N LYS A 770 2.71 -50.36 10.26
CA LYS A 770 3.76 -49.97 11.19
C LYS A 770 4.92 -49.44 10.34
N ILE A 771 5.38 -48.22 10.61
CA ILE A 771 6.57 -47.66 9.95
C ILE A 771 7.68 -47.55 10.99
N THR A 772 8.82 -48.18 10.71
CA THR A 772 9.99 -48.16 11.59
C THR A 772 10.69 -46.80 11.54
N VAL A 773 10.95 -46.20 12.70
CA VAL A 773 11.79 -45.01 12.83
C VAL A 773 13.24 -45.47 12.98
N LEU A 774 14.13 -45.01 12.10
CA LEU A 774 15.53 -45.40 12.06
C LEU A 774 16.41 -44.48 12.91
N ALA A 775 16.14 -43.16 12.87
CA ALA A 775 16.89 -42.16 13.63
C ALA A 775 16.11 -40.85 13.76
N ARG A 776 16.51 -40.01 14.72
CA ARG A 776 16.10 -38.60 14.79
C ARG A 776 17.21 -37.73 14.19
N LYS A 777 16.89 -36.95 13.16
CA LYS A 777 17.79 -35.95 12.55
C LYS A 777 17.75 -34.64 13.34
N PRO A 778 18.72 -33.71 13.14
CA PRO A 778 18.66 -32.38 13.74
C PRO A 778 17.33 -31.70 13.43
N ASP A 779 16.75 -31.08 14.45
CA ASP A 779 15.48 -30.36 14.31
C ASP A 779 15.65 -29.16 13.35
N GLU A 780 14.58 -28.84 12.63
CA GLU A 780 14.54 -27.68 11.71
C GLU A 780 13.79 -26.51 12.36
N ALA A 781 14.41 -25.33 12.39
CA ALA A 781 13.77 -24.14 12.94
C ALA A 781 12.74 -23.53 11.98
N TYR A 782 11.61 -23.08 12.50
CA TYR A 782 10.56 -22.41 11.72
C TYR A 782 9.84 -21.33 12.54
N TYR A 783 9.28 -20.32 11.89
CA TYR A 783 8.35 -19.39 12.52
C TYR A 783 6.92 -19.94 12.50
N PRO A 784 6.22 -20.00 13.66
CA PRO A 784 4.83 -20.43 13.76
C PRO A 784 3.89 -19.31 13.28
N LEU A 785 4.03 -18.91 12.02
CA LEU A 785 3.17 -17.92 11.37
C LEU A 785 3.05 -18.21 9.88
N ARG A 786 1.96 -17.76 9.26
CA ARG A 786 1.81 -17.83 7.80
C ARG A 786 1.06 -16.62 7.26
N GLU A 787 1.65 -15.97 6.28
CA GLU A 787 0.96 -15.03 5.40
C GLU A 787 0.07 -15.80 4.42
N VAL A 788 -1.22 -15.45 4.38
CA VAL A 788 -2.21 -16.01 3.45
C VAL A 788 -2.34 -15.13 2.22
N ALA A 789 -2.37 -13.81 2.42
CA ALA A 789 -2.38 -12.80 1.38
C ALA A 789 -1.76 -11.51 1.90
N ALA A 790 -1.05 -10.80 1.02
CA ALA A 790 -0.56 -9.45 1.24
C ALA A 790 -0.76 -8.65 -0.05
N SER A 791 -1.45 -7.53 0.07
CA SER A 791 -1.69 -6.51 -0.94
C SER A 791 -1.55 -5.12 -0.27
N PRO A 792 -1.64 -4.02 -1.01
CA PRO A 792 -1.54 -2.67 -0.45
C PRO A 792 -2.64 -2.37 0.56
N THR A 793 -3.86 -2.83 0.30
CA THR A 793 -5.03 -2.59 1.15
C THR A 793 -5.27 -3.69 2.18
N LEU A 794 -4.66 -4.88 2.02
CA LEU A 794 -5.01 -6.07 2.80
C LEU A 794 -3.80 -6.93 3.17
N GLY A 795 -3.65 -7.20 4.47
CA GLY A 795 -2.79 -8.25 5.01
C GLY A 795 -3.61 -9.30 5.76
N LEU A 796 -3.37 -10.58 5.46
CA LEU A 796 -3.99 -11.73 6.13
C LEU A 796 -2.89 -12.64 6.68
N PHE A 797 -2.76 -12.70 8.00
CA PHE A 797 -1.71 -13.45 8.69
C PHE A 797 -2.31 -14.44 9.69
N ILE A 798 -1.94 -15.71 9.60
CA ILE A 798 -2.27 -16.71 10.61
C ILE A 798 -1.15 -16.74 11.65
N VAL A 799 -1.50 -16.50 12.90
CA VAL A 799 -0.60 -16.47 14.05
C VAL A 799 -1.17 -17.33 15.20
N PRO A 800 -0.36 -17.72 16.20
CA PRO A 800 -0.85 -18.39 17.39
C PRO A 800 -1.87 -17.50 18.11
N ALA A 801 -2.98 -18.06 18.59
CA ALA A 801 -4.06 -17.24 19.16
C ALA A 801 -3.57 -16.45 20.39
N ASP A 802 -2.82 -17.09 21.29
CA ASP A 802 -2.22 -16.47 22.48
C ASP A 802 -1.25 -15.30 22.18
N LYS A 803 -0.73 -15.21 20.94
CA LYS A 803 0.13 -14.11 20.46
C LYS A 803 -0.61 -13.08 19.61
N ALA A 804 -1.85 -13.34 19.21
CA ALA A 804 -2.59 -12.55 18.23
C ALA A 804 -2.73 -11.07 18.61
N LEU A 805 -3.03 -10.79 19.87
CA LEU A 805 -3.20 -9.42 20.36
C LEU A 805 -1.87 -8.66 20.42
N ASN A 806 -0.77 -9.33 20.78
CA ASN A 806 0.57 -8.75 20.72
C ASN A 806 0.97 -8.44 19.27
N CYS A 807 0.59 -9.30 18.33
CA CYS A 807 0.78 -9.05 16.90
C CYS A 807 -0.03 -7.83 16.45
N ALA A 808 -1.30 -7.69 16.84
CA ALA A 808 -2.12 -6.52 16.53
C ALA A 808 -1.49 -5.23 17.10
N GLN A 809 -1.02 -5.26 18.35
CA GLN A 809 -0.34 -4.12 18.98
C GLN A 809 0.97 -3.77 18.25
N PHE A 810 1.73 -4.77 17.80
CA PHE A 810 2.92 -4.56 17.00
C PHE A 810 2.60 -3.84 15.68
N VAL A 811 1.56 -4.28 14.96
CA VAL A 811 1.13 -3.61 13.71
C VAL A 811 0.72 -2.18 13.98
N ARG A 812 -0.08 -1.93 15.03
CA ARG A 812 -0.51 -0.59 15.41
C ARG A 812 0.66 0.33 15.76
N ASN A 813 1.63 -0.16 16.53
CA ASN A 813 2.83 0.63 16.87
C ASN A 813 3.66 0.95 15.63
N ARG A 814 3.81 -0.01 14.72
CA ARG A 814 4.53 0.22 13.46
C ARG A 814 3.81 1.22 12.56
N TYR A 815 2.48 1.15 12.51
CA TYR A 815 1.66 2.16 11.82
C TYR A 815 1.86 3.55 12.42
N ASP A 816 1.93 3.67 13.75
CA ASP A 816 2.20 4.94 14.43
C ASP A 816 3.58 5.52 14.08
N GLU A 817 4.56 4.67 13.78
CA GLU A 817 5.92 5.04 13.36
C GLU A 817 5.99 5.48 11.89
N GLU A 818 5.36 4.72 10.98
CA GLU A 818 5.47 4.96 9.52
C GLU A 818 4.39 5.91 8.97
N PHE A 819 3.21 5.98 9.61
CA PHE A 819 2.04 6.71 9.11
C PHE A 819 1.41 7.66 10.14
N GLY A 820 2.01 7.78 11.34
CA GLY A 820 1.42 8.51 12.46
C GLY A 820 1.19 10.01 12.23
N LYS A 821 1.94 10.65 11.32
CA LYS A 821 1.76 12.07 10.96
C LYS A 821 0.46 12.35 10.22
N VAL A 822 -0.09 11.35 9.53
CA VAL A 822 -1.32 11.48 8.74
C VAL A 822 -2.51 10.81 9.43
N ARG A 823 -2.42 10.58 10.74
CA ARG A 823 -3.50 9.91 11.51
C ARG A 823 -4.81 10.67 11.34
N GLY A 824 -5.89 9.92 11.12
CA GLY A 824 -7.21 10.47 10.80
C GLY A 824 -7.44 10.73 9.30
N ARG A 825 -6.40 10.61 8.46
CA ARG A 825 -6.50 10.68 6.99
C ARG A 825 -6.21 9.34 6.31
N LEU A 826 -5.36 8.49 6.89
CA LEU A 826 -5.13 7.10 6.45
C LEU A 826 -5.57 6.13 7.56
N PRO A 827 -6.79 5.58 7.54
CA PRO A 827 -7.24 4.67 8.59
C PRO A 827 -6.58 3.30 8.47
N LEU A 828 -6.13 2.76 9.61
CA LEU A 828 -5.75 1.37 9.78
C LEU A 828 -6.87 0.63 10.54
N HIS A 829 -7.36 -0.46 9.96
CA HIS A 829 -8.29 -1.37 10.60
C HIS A 829 -7.60 -2.70 10.91
N LEU A 830 -7.75 -3.17 12.15
CA LEU A 830 -7.21 -4.43 12.64
C LEU A 830 -8.32 -5.38 13.04
N GLY A 831 -8.24 -6.61 12.56
CA GLY A 831 -9.22 -7.66 12.84
C GLY A 831 -8.58 -8.91 13.42
N LEU A 832 -9.19 -9.53 14.41
CA LEU A 832 -8.78 -10.84 14.94
C LEU A 832 -9.91 -11.86 14.80
N ILE A 833 -9.70 -12.89 13.98
CA ILE A 833 -10.63 -14.01 13.87
C ILE A 833 -9.96 -15.23 14.50
N VAL A 834 -10.38 -15.59 15.71
CA VAL A 834 -9.84 -16.74 16.45
C VAL A 834 -10.61 -17.99 16.07
N PHE A 835 -9.90 -19.10 15.82
CA PHE A 835 -10.50 -20.37 15.41
C PHE A 835 -9.65 -21.55 15.88
N ASN A 836 -10.28 -22.71 16.07
CA ASN A 836 -9.55 -23.96 16.31
C ASN A 836 -8.90 -24.49 15.02
N LYS A 837 -7.71 -25.10 15.09
CA LYS A 837 -6.98 -25.65 13.94
C LYS A 837 -7.77 -26.63 13.05
N ARG A 838 -8.83 -27.24 13.59
CA ARG A 838 -9.73 -28.14 12.87
C ARG A 838 -10.77 -27.42 11.99
N HIS A 839 -10.94 -26.10 12.15
CA HIS A 839 -11.82 -25.32 11.28
C HIS A 839 -11.32 -25.32 9.84
N ALA A 840 -12.25 -25.43 8.91
CA ALA A 840 -11.94 -25.36 7.50
C ALA A 840 -11.67 -23.91 7.08
N MET A 841 -10.62 -23.69 6.29
CA MET A 841 -10.16 -22.35 5.91
C MET A 841 -11.23 -21.50 5.23
N HIS A 842 -12.10 -22.10 4.42
CA HIS A 842 -13.21 -21.36 3.78
C HIS A 842 -14.14 -20.66 4.76
N LEU A 843 -14.34 -21.20 5.96
CA LEU A 843 -15.17 -20.55 6.98
C LEU A 843 -14.44 -19.36 7.61
N VAL A 844 -13.14 -19.51 7.84
CA VAL A 844 -12.28 -18.45 8.38
C VAL A 844 -12.16 -17.30 7.38
N LEU A 845 -12.01 -17.59 6.09
CA LEU A 845 -11.90 -16.58 5.04
C LEU A 845 -13.25 -15.93 4.69
N ASP A 846 -14.39 -16.64 4.76
CA ASP A 846 -15.72 -16.01 4.69
C ASP A 846 -15.94 -15.04 5.86
N ALA A 847 -15.53 -15.44 7.07
CA ALA A 847 -15.55 -14.54 8.22
C ALA A 847 -14.66 -13.31 8.00
N ALA A 848 -13.46 -13.50 7.43
CA ALA A 848 -12.55 -12.42 7.08
C ALA A 848 -13.18 -11.45 6.08
N GLN A 849 -13.79 -11.96 5.00
CA GLN A 849 -14.45 -11.15 3.99
C GLN A 849 -15.57 -10.28 4.59
N ARG A 850 -16.37 -10.83 5.51
CA ARG A 850 -17.44 -10.07 6.21
C ARG A 850 -16.90 -8.93 7.07
N MET A 851 -15.80 -9.19 7.79
CA MET A 851 -15.15 -8.16 8.59
C MET A 851 -14.55 -7.07 7.70
N LEU A 852 -13.94 -7.46 6.57
CA LEU A 852 -13.41 -6.52 5.56
C LEU A 852 -14.52 -5.66 4.94
N ASP A 853 -15.68 -6.24 4.62
CA ASP A 853 -16.85 -5.47 4.16
C ASP A 853 -17.27 -4.40 5.18
N GLY A 854 -17.17 -4.73 6.48
CA GLY A 854 -17.38 -3.79 7.58
C GLY A 854 -16.34 -2.66 7.60
N PHE A 855 -15.06 -3.01 7.49
CA PHE A 855 -13.95 -2.05 7.42
C PHE A 855 -14.02 -1.13 6.20
N GLU A 856 -14.37 -1.65 5.02
CA GLU A 856 -14.58 -0.83 3.83
C GLU A 856 -15.71 0.19 4.01
N ARG A 857 -16.79 -0.16 4.74
CA ARG A 857 -17.89 0.78 5.03
C ARG A 857 -17.46 1.90 5.98
N LEU A 858 -16.62 1.59 6.97
CA LEU A 858 -16.00 2.61 7.82
C LEU A 858 -15.10 3.53 7.00
N GLY A 859 -14.27 2.92 6.14
CA GLY A 859 -13.35 3.61 5.23
C GLY A 859 -14.00 4.44 4.11
N ARG A 860 -15.33 4.52 4.02
CA ARG A 860 -16.04 5.36 3.05
C ARG A 860 -16.74 6.56 3.67
N ASN A 861 -16.86 6.62 4.99
CA ASN A 861 -17.65 7.61 5.70
C ASN A 861 -16.80 8.33 6.75
N PRO A 862 -16.22 9.50 6.43
CA PRO A 862 -15.54 10.31 7.43
C PRO A 862 -16.48 10.63 8.61
N GLU A 863 -15.97 10.51 9.82
CA GLU A 863 -16.64 10.87 11.07
C GLU A 863 -16.21 12.29 11.50
N THR A 864 -16.99 12.88 12.42
CA THR A 864 -16.64 14.15 13.07
C THR A 864 -16.31 13.91 14.53
N ALA A 865 -15.26 14.56 15.01
CA ALA A 865 -14.83 14.54 16.40
C ALA A 865 -14.61 15.97 16.91
N THR A 866 -14.99 16.25 18.15
CA THR A 866 -14.78 17.56 18.77
C THR A 866 -13.55 17.51 19.67
N ALA A 867 -12.65 18.48 19.54
CA ALA A 867 -11.50 18.62 20.44
C ALA A 867 -11.98 18.93 21.86
N ALA A 868 -11.75 18.01 22.80
CA ALA A 868 -12.15 18.16 24.20
C ALA A 868 -11.23 19.14 24.97
N SER A 869 -10.04 19.39 24.44
CA SER A 869 -9.06 20.34 24.95
C SER A 869 -8.17 20.89 23.83
N ASP A 870 -7.48 21.99 24.10
CA ASP A 870 -6.40 22.48 23.23
C ASP A 870 -5.33 21.40 23.04
N ALA A 871 -4.69 21.41 21.87
CA ALA A 871 -3.52 20.60 21.57
C ALA A 871 -2.40 20.87 22.58
N LYS A 872 -1.72 19.82 23.02
CA LYS A 872 -0.59 19.94 23.96
C LYS A 872 0.55 19.01 23.56
N PRO A 873 1.81 19.37 23.85
CA PRO A 873 2.92 18.44 23.73
C PRO A 873 2.66 17.17 24.54
N ASP A 874 2.95 16.01 23.97
CA ASP A 874 2.85 14.73 24.66
C ASP A 874 3.85 14.66 25.82
N GLU A 875 3.40 14.12 26.95
CA GLU A 875 4.19 14.06 28.19
C GLU A 875 5.44 13.18 28.05
N LYS A 876 5.35 12.12 27.23
CA LYS A 876 6.46 11.16 27.03
C LYS A 876 7.40 11.65 25.94
N ASN A 877 6.90 12.33 24.93
CA ASN A 877 7.69 12.84 23.83
C ASN A 877 7.20 14.23 23.37
N LYS A 878 7.94 15.27 23.72
CA LYS A 878 7.62 16.67 23.38
C LYS A 878 7.57 16.96 21.87
N ASN A 879 8.15 16.09 21.03
CA ASN A 879 8.09 16.19 19.58
C ASN A 879 6.74 15.72 19.01
N LYS A 880 5.87 15.15 19.85
CA LYS A 880 4.53 14.71 19.46
C LYS A 880 3.48 15.61 20.09
N MET A 881 2.42 15.90 19.35
CA MET A 881 1.25 16.62 19.83
C MET A 881 0.14 15.65 20.19
N LYS A 882 -0.41 15.82 21.38
CA LYS A 882 -1.54 15.08 21.93
C LYS A 882 -2.83 15.89 21.80
N LEU A 883 -3.83 15.29 21.18
CA LEU A 883 -5.16 15.82 20.96
C LEU A 883 -6.19 14.89 21.59
N ARG A 884 -6.99 15.40 22.53
CA ARG A 884 -8.11 14.63 23.09
C ARG A 884 -9.37 14.92 22.29
N LEU A 885 -9.93 13.89 21.66
CA LEU A 885 -11.06 14.00 20.74
C LEU A 885 -12.29 13.29 21.29
N SER A 886 -13.45 13.93 21.23
CA SER A 886 -14.77 13.36 21.56
C SER A 886 -15.53 13.01 20.29
N LEU A 887 -15.89 11.74 20.09
CA LEU A 887 -16.63 11.26 18.93
C LEU A 887 -18.13 11.15 19.25
N GLU A 888 -18.89 12.17 18.82
CA GLU A 888 -20.33 12.30 19.10
C GLU A 888 -21.15 11.09 18.62
N LYS A 889 -20.91 10.62 17.38
CA LYS A 889 -21.61 9.45 16.81
C LYS A 889 -21.24 8.12 17.47
N ARG A 890 -20.22 8.12 18.33
CA ARG A 890 -19.78 6.97 19.13
C ARG A 890 -20.14 7.14 20.60
N GLY A 891 -21.22 7.86 20.90
CA GLY A 891 -21.67 8.07 22.28
C GLY A 891 -20.74 8.97 23.09
N LYS A 892 -20.13 9.97 22.44
CA LYS A 892 -19.16 10.90 23.05
C LYS A 892 -17.93 10.19 23.65
N ARG A 893 -17.50 9.11 23.00
CA ARG A 893 -16.25 8.43 23.38
C ARG A 893 -15.08 9.39 23.20
N GLU A 894 -14.27 9.52 24.24
CA GLU A 894 -13.06 10.34 24.22
C GLU A 894 -11.83 9.48 23.97
N VAL A 895 -10.98 9.88 23.03
CA VAL A 895 -9.72 9.19 22.69
C VAL A 895 -8.58 10.18 22.52
N ASP A 896 -7.35 9.70 22.78
CA ASP A 896 -6.14 10.49 22.63
C ASP A 896 -5.47 10.19 21.27
N PHE A 897 -5.40 11.21 20.41
CA PHE A 897 -4.65 11.19 19.16
C PHE A 897 -3.27 11.80 19.40
N VAL A 898 -2.20 11.03 19.15
CA VAL A 898 -0.82 11.49 19.31
C VAL A 898 -0.10 11.54 17.97
N LEU A 899 0.10 12.73 17.40
CA LEU A 899 0.73 12.93 16.09
C LEU A 899 2.18 13.41 16.25
N ASP A 900 3.08 12.94 15.40
CA ASP A 900 4.43 13.50 15.31
C ASP A 900 4.39 14.82 14.53
N THR A 901 5.06 15.85 15.04
CA THR A 901 5.10 17.18 14.43
C THR A 901 6.52 17.63 14.11
N THR A 902 7.46 16.69 13.99
CA THR A 902 8.88 16.96 13.70
C THR A 902 9.42 16.14 12.52
N LEU A 903 10.42 16.68 11.83
CA LEU A 903 11.18 16.03 10.77
C LEU A 903 12.33 15.18 11.35
N GLY A 904 13.02 14.41 10.51
CA GLY A 904 14.11 13.51 10.92
C GLY A 904 15.33 14.21 11.51
N ASP A 905 15.55 15.47 11.16
CA ASP A 905 16.56 16.36 11.75
C ASP A 905 16.09 17.03 13.05
N GLY A 906 14.80 16.94 13.39
CA GLY A 906 14.18 17.51 14.58
C GLY A 906 13.53 18.88 14.37
N GLU A 907 13.60 19.45 13.16
CA GLU A 907 12.86 20.69 12.84
C GLU A 907 11.34 20.46 12.87
N PRO A 908 10.53 21.51 13.10
CA PRO A 908 9.08 21.41 12.96
C PRO A 908 8.66 20.95 11.55
N ASP A 909 7.69 20.03 11.51
CA ASP A 909 7.08 19.54 10.28
C ASP A 909 5.84 20.36 9.94
N PHE A 910 5.96 21.16 8.88
CA PHE A 910 4.89 22.00 8.35
C PHE A 910 4.26 21.43 7.07
N HIS A 911 4.56 20.18 6.72
CA HIS A 911 4.13 19.59 5.45
C HIS A 911 3.02 18.56 5.65
N HIS A 912 3.11 17.75 6.71
CA HIS A 912 2.28 16.54 6.86
C HIS A 912 1.19 16.60 7.93
N PRO A 913 1.40 17.12 9.16
CA PRO A 913 0.50 16.85 10.30
C PRO A 913 -0.73 17.78 10.34
N TYR A 914 -1.41 17.95 9.21
CA TYR A 914 -2.66 18.69 9.09
C TYR A 914 -3.90 17.83 9.35
N LEU A 915 -4.88 18.44 10.02
CA LEU A 915 -6.21 17.90 10.29
C LEU A 915 -7.26 18.77 9.59
N VAL A 916 -8.26 18.12 8.99
CA VAL A 916 -9.39 18.80 8.35
C VAL A 916 -10.39 19.21 9.43
N VAL A 917 -10.78 20.47 9.45
CA VAL A 917 -11.66 21.05 10.47
C VAL A 917 -12.92 21.64 9.83
N GLN A 918 -13.95 21.85 10.64
CA GLN A 918 -15.15 22.57 10.24
C GLN A 918 -14.91 24.08 10.34
N ASP A 919 -15.29 24.81 9.30
CA ASP A 919 -15.15 26.28 9.23
C ASP A 919 -15.94 26.96 10.36
N LYS A 920 -15.33 27.96 11.00
CA LYS A 920 -15.93 28.78 12.07
C LYS A 920 -15.46 30.23 11.97
N PRO A 921 -16.30 31.21 12.36
CA PRO A 921 -15.90 32.62 12.38
C PRO A 921 -14.62 32.85 13.19
N GLY A 922 -13.66 33.57 12.60
CA GLY A 922 -12.38 33.92 13.21
C GLY A 922 -11.29 32.83 13.13
N MET A 923 -11.59 31.65 12.59
CA MET A 923 -10.59 30.59 12.43
C MET A 923 -9.50 30.96 11.40
N ASP A 924 -9.83 31.81 10.44
CA ASP A 924 -8.92 32.35 9.42
C ASP A 924 -7.80 33.26 9.96
N SER A 925 -7.93 33.69 11.22
CA SER A 925 -6.87 34.39 11.94
C SER A 925 -5.80 33.46 12.55
N ARG A 926 -6.02 32.14 12.55
CA ARG A 926 -5.07 31.17 13.12
C ARG A 926 -3.85 30.99 12.21
N PRO A 927 -2.64 30.82 12.76
CA PRO A 927 -1.40 30.80 11.97
C PRO A 927 -1.38 29.76 10.86
N SER A 928 -1.76 28.51 11.15
CA SER A 928 -1.74 27.41 10.19
C SER A 928 -3.03 27.26 9.35
N TYR A 929 -3.98 28.19 9.45
CA TYR A 929 -5.27 28.05 8.76
C TYR A 929 -5.09 28.11 7.25
N PHE A 930 -5.72 27.17 6.54
CA PHE A 930 -5.73 27.15 5.09
C PHE A 930 -6.96 26.39 4.58
N LYS A 931 -7.54 26.78 3.45
CA LYS A 931 -8.59 25.97 2.78
C LYS A 931 -8.03 25.19 1.61
N THR A 932 -8.31 23.89 1.54
CA THR A 932 -7.84 23.01 0.47
C THR A 932 -8.87 21.98 0.05
N ILE A 933 -8.53 21.21 -0.98
CA ILE A 933 -9.27 20.03 -1.43
C ILE A 933 -8.97 18.90 -0.42
N ALA A 934 -9.98 18.38 0.27
CA ALA A 934 -9.79 17.36 1.31
C ALA A 934 -10.78 16.19 1.20
N TRP A 935 -12.04 16.35 1.60
CA TRP A 935 -13.04 15.31 1.44
C TRP A 935 -13.91 15.58 0.21
N LYS A 936 -14.67 14.57 -0.21
CA LYS A 936 -15.62 14.73 -1.30
C LYS A 936 -16.76 15.67 -0.87
N ASN A 937 -16.69 16.92 -1.31
CA ASN A 937 -17.65 17.98 -1.02
C ASN A 937 -17.74 18.96 -2.21
N ASP A 938 -18.68 19.92 -2.16
CA ASP A 938 -18.88 20.91 -3.20
C ASP A 938 -18.02 22.19 -3.07
N GLY A 939 -17.12 22.25 -2.09
CA GLY A 939 -16.19 23.36 -1.88
C GLY A 939 -14.93 22.93 -1.12
N LEU A 940 -14.03 23.89 -0.91
CA LEU A 940 -12.79 23.69 -0.14
C LEU A 940 -13.09 23.59 1.37
N GLU A 941 -12.26 22.82 2.07
CA GLU A 941 -12.39 22.62 3.52
C GLU A 941 -11.18 23.19 4.24
N PRO A 942 -11.38 23.80 5.44
CA PRO A 942 -10.27 24.31 6.21
C PRO A 942 -9.45 23.19 6.85
N VAL A 943 -8.15 23.41 6.94
CA VAL A 943 -7.18 22.55 7.62
C VAL A 943 -6.38 23.36 8.62
N LEU A 944 -5.91 22.68 9.68
CA LEU A 944 -5.01 23.22 10.68
C LEU A 944 -3.90 22.22 10.99
N LEU A 945 -2.71 22.70 11.31
CA LEU A 945 -1.68 21.86 11.93
C LEU A 945 -2.20 21.30 13.24
N ALA A 946 -1.81 20.06 13.56
CA ALA A 946 -2.25 19.39 14.78
C ALA A 946 -1.96 20.20 16.06
N GLY A 947 -0.89 21.02 16.07
CA GLY A 947 -0.54 21.90 17.19
C GLY A 947 -1.42 23.15 17.35
N ASP A 948 -2.12 23.58 16.29
CA ASP A 948 -2.95 24.79 16.26
C ASP A 948 -4.44 24.51 16.55
N VAL A 949 -4.80 23.23 16.76
CA VAL A 949 -6.14 22.82 17.14
C VAL A 949 -6.45 23.26 18.58
N GLN A 950 -7.60 23.89 18.74
CA GLN A 950 -8.09 24.40 20.01
C GLN A 950 -9.31 23.62 20.47
N LYS A 951 -9.63 23.74 21.76
CA LYS A 951 -10.85 23.20 22.33
C LYS A 951 -12.08 23.60 21.51
N ASP A 952 -13.02 22.68 21.42
CA ASP A 952 -14.31 22.79 20.73
C ASP A 952 -14.22 22.79 19.20
N ASP A 953 -13.03 22.80 18.59
CA ASP A 953 -12.86 22.58 17.16
C ASP A 953 -13.45 21.23 16.73
N VAL A 954 -14.14 21.22 15.60
CA VAL A 954 -14.74 20.01 15.03
C VAL A 954 -13.83 19.54 13.90
N ILE A 955 -13.25 18.36 14.08
CA ILE A 955 -12.32 17.73 13.15
C ILE A 955 -13.08 16.66 12.36
N ARG A 956 -12.86 16.62 11.06
CA ARG A 956 -13.37 15.58 10.16
C ARG A 956 -12.25 14.59 9.88
N LEU A 957 -12.46 13.33 10.24
CA LEU A 957 -11.42 12.29 10.21
C LEU A 957 -12.00 10.91 9.85
N MET A 958 -11.11 10.00 9.46
CA MET A 958 -11.39 8.57 9.30
C MET A 958 -10.68 7.82 10.43
N PRO A 959 -11.41 7.35 11.46
CA PRO A 959 -10.78 6.67 12.57
C PRO A 959 -10.35 5.26 12.18
N GLY A 960 -9.23 4.80 12.72
CA GLY A 960 -8.87 3.39 12.68
C GLY A 960 -9.85 2.55 13.51
N ALA A 961 -9.95 1.26 13.23
CA ALA A 961 -10.85 0.37 13.95
C ALA A 961 -10.15 -0.91 14.42
N PHE A 962 -10.59 -1.46 15.55
CA PHE A 962 -10.19 -2.77 16.05
C PHE A 962 -11.43 -3.63 16.26
N ASP A 963 -11.42 -4.85 15.70
CA ASP A 963 -12.49 -5.82 15.88
C ASP A 963 -11.94 -7.22 16.13
N PHE A 964 -12.72 -8.05 16.83
CA PHE A 964 -12.38 -9.45 17.06
C PHE A 964 -13.62 -10.34 17.16
N GLU A 965 -13.48 -11.58 16.71
CA GLU A 965 -14.50 -12.61 16.82
C GLU A 965 -13.88 -14.00 17.01
N HIS A 966 -14.59 -14.88 17.72
CA HIS A 966 -14.19 -16.27 17.92
C HIS A 966 -15.17 -17.20 17.21
N LEU A 967 -14.64 -17.98 16.26
CA LEU A 967 -15.37 -19.01 15.55
C LEU A 967 -15.35 -20.31 16.37
N ASP A 968 -16.17 -20.37 17.42
CA ASP A 968 -16.43 -21.62 18.17
C ASP A 968 -17.47 -22.52 17.46
N SER A 969 -18.23 -21.94 16.53
CA SER A 969 -19.19 -22.62 15.67
C SER A 969 -19.23 -21.96 14.28
N VAL A 970 -19.82 -22.69 13.32
CA VAL A 970 -19.97 -22.22 11.93
C VAL A 970 -20.92 -21.01 11.84
N GLU A 971 -21.77 -20.79 12.83
CA GLU A 971 -22.78 -19.73 12.84
C GLU A 971 -22.18 -18.36 13.20
N ARG A 972 -21.12 -18.32 14.04
CA ARG A 972 -20.47 -17.09 14.51
C ARG A 972 -19.98 -16.16 13.39
N ARG A 973 -19.66 -16.70 12.21
CA ARG A 973 -19.27 -15.87 11.07
C ARG A 973 -20.38 -14.90 10.62
N TRP A 974 -21.64 -15.21 10.91
CA TRP A 974 -22.76 -14.30 10.61
C TRP A 974 -22.87 -13.15 11.61
N ASP A 975 -22.22 -13.24 12.77
CA ASP A 975 -22.12 -12.18 13.77
C ASP A 975 -21.16 -11.06 13.35
N LEU A 976 -20.38 -11.27 12.29
CA LEU A 976 -19.51 -10.28 11.63
C LEU A 976 -20.27 -9.41 10.62
N ARG A 977 -21.60 -9.34 10.71
CA ARG A 977 -22.40 -8.42 9.90
C ARG A 977 -22.46 -7.07 10.59
N TYR A 978 -21.97 -6.06 9.89
CA TYR A 978 -22.04 -4.68 10.33
C TYR A 978 -23.38 -4.10 9.90
N ASP A 979 -24.07 -3.48 10.84
CA ASP A 979 -25.22 -2.64 10.55
C ASP A 979 -24.75 -1.45 9.69
N PRO A 980 -25.58 -0.98 8.74
CA PRO A 980 -25.25 0.18 7.94
C PRO A 980 -25.07 1.42 8.83
N ALA A 981 -24.24 2.36 8.39
CA ALA A 981 -24.19 3.67 9.02
C ALA A 981 -25.57 4.35 8.95
N ASP A 982 -25.93 5.09 9.99
CA ASP A 982 -27.05 6.02 9.97
C ASP A 982 -26.62 7.43 10.42
N GLU A 983 -27.56 8.37 10.52
CA GLU A 983 -27.24 9.75 10.94
C GLU A 983 -26.60 9.81 12.34
N LYS A 984 -26.91 8.85 13.22
CA LYS A 984 -26.56 8.84 14.64
C LYS A 984 -25.37 7.94 14.95
N LYS A 985 -25.13 6.86 14.19
CA LYS A 985 -24.12 5.84 14.49
C LYS A 985 -23.31 5.44 13.26
N PRO A 986 -21.98 5.28 13.40
CA PRO A 986 -21.17 4.66 12.35
C PRO A 986 -21.54 3.17 12.20
N PRO A 987 -21.05 2.48 11.14
CA PRO A 987 -21.18 1.03 11.03
C PRO A 987 -20.69 0.36 12.30
N HIS A 988 -21.54 -0.48 12.89
CA HIS A 988 -21.28 -1.16 14.16
C HIS A 988 -21.91 -2.55 14.15
N ARG A 989 -21.60 -3.36 15.16
CA ARG A 989 -22.17 -4.68 15.40
C ARG A 989 -22.20 -4.99 16.89
N ARG A 990 -22.94 -6.04 17.24
CA ARG A 990 -23.09 -6.50 18.62
C ARG A 990 -21.81 -7.19 19.12
N SER A 991 -21.43 -6.89 20.36
CA SER A 991 -20.41 -7.61 21.12
C SER A 991 -20.98 -8.90 21.69
N LEU A 992 -21.22 -9.92 20.87
CA LEU A 992 -21.72 -11.20 21.38
C LEU A 992 -20.65 -11.93 22.19
N PRO A 993 -20.99 -12.53 23.35
CA PRO A 993 -22.36 -12.88 23.78
C PRO A 993 -23.13 -11.76 24.49
N PHE A 994 -22.51 -10.61 24.74
CA PHE A 994 -23.13 -9.51 25.45
C PHE A 994 -24.09 -8.68 24.58
N PRO A 995 -25.06 -7.98 25.17
CA PRO A 995 -25.97 -7.08 24.46
C PRO A 995 -25.37 -5.68 24.13
N PHE A 996 -24.04 -5.50 24.25
CA PHE A 996 -23.39 -4.23 23.87
C PHE A 996 -23.23 -4.11 22.36
N HIS A 997 -23.15 -2.87 21.87
CA HIS A 997 -22.92 -2.53 20.46
C HIS A 997 -21.61 -1.75 20.31
N ASN A 998 -20.54 -2.28 20.93
CA ASN A 998 -19.26 -1.59 21.01
C ASN A 998 -18.31 -1.92 19.86
N LYS A 999 -18.56 -3.02 19.14
CA LYS A 999 -17.70 -3.48 18.05
C LYS A 999 -18.11 -2.78 16.74
N PRO A 1000 -17.17 -2.35 15.90
CA PRO A 1000 -15.74 -2.33 16.19
C PRO A 1000 -15.36 -1.19 17.14
N TYR A 1001 -14.33 -1.43 17.95
CA TYR A 1001 -13.68 -0.43 18.76
C TYR A 1001 -12.86 0.52 17.88
N LEU A 1002 -12.55 1.71 18.39
CA LEU A 1002 -11.54 2.57 17.78
C LEU A 1002 -10.15 1.91 17.92
N LEU A 1003 -9.26 2.12 16.95
CA LEU A 1003 -7.91 1.56 17.01
C LEU A 1003 -7.15 2.06 18.26
N GLU A 1004 -7.42 3.28 18.71
CA GLU A 1004 -6.85 3.88 19.92
C GLU A 1004 -7.24 3.12 21.19
N GLU A 1005 -8.41 2.47 21.20
CA GLU A 1005 -8.91 1.68 22.33
C GLU A 1005 -8.22 0.31 22.44
N LEU A 1006 -7.43 -0.12 21.43
CA LEU A 1006 -6.70 -1.39 21.48
C LEU A 1006 -5.79 -1.51 22.72
N ALA A 1007 -5.13 -0.40 23.09
CA ALA A 1007 -4.26 -0.37 24.27
C ALA A 1007 -5.06 -0.48 25.58
N GLU A 1008 -6.33 -0.08 25.60
CA GLU A 1008 -7.18 -0.14 26.79
C GLU A 1008 -7.50 -1.59 27.19
N PHE A 1009 -7.62 -2.50 26.23
CA PHE A 1009 -7.73 -3.94 26.51
C PHE A 1009 -6.55 -4.43 27.35
N GLU A 1010 -5.33 -4.06 26.95
CA GLU A 1010 -4.11 -4.45 27.67
C GLU A 1010 -4.01 -3.76 29.04
N ILE A 1011 -4.41 -2.49 29.13
CA ILE A 1011 -4.43 -1.76 30.41
C ILE A 1011 -5.37 -2.43 31.41
N TRP A 1012 -6.60 -2.77 31.00
CA TRP A 1012 -7.55 -3.46 31.87
C TRP A 1012 -7.07 -4.85 32.27
N TRP A 1013 -6.47 -5.58 31.34
CA TRP A 1013 -5.87 -6.88 31.64
C TRP A 1013 -4.72 -6.79 32.65
N LYS A 1014 -3.82 -5.81 32.48
CA LYS A 1014 -2.74 -5.51 33.43
C LYS A 1014 -3.27 -5.08 34.79
N ARG A 1015 -4.36 -4.32 34.87
CA ARG A 1015 -5.02 -3.95 36.14
C ARG A 1015 -5.54 -5.16 36.89
N LEU A 1016 -6.03 -6.18 36.19
CA LEU A 1016 -6.46 -7.44 36.80
C LEU A 1016 -5.27 -8.29 37.28
N LYS A 1017 -4.16 -8.33 36.52
CA LYS A 1017 -2.94 -9.10 36.84
C LYS A 1017 -1.93 -8.41 37.77
N GLY A 1018 -2.00 -7.09 37.92
CA GLY A 1018 -0.89 -6.25 38.39
C GLY A 1018 -0.35 -6.58 39.78
N LYS A 1019 0.98 -6.46 39.94
CA LYS A 1019 1.69 -6.64 41.22
C LYS A 1019 1.30 -5.58 42.25
N GLU A 1020 1.06 -4.33 41.80
CA GLU A 1020 0.40 -3.30 42.61
C GLU A 1020 -1.13 -3.41 42.42
N PRO A 1021 -1.91 -3.74 43.45
CA PRO A 1021 -3.30 -4.10 43.23
C PRO A 1021 -4.18 -2.89 42.87
N TRP A 1022 -4.64 -2.81 41.62
CA TRP A 1022 -5.71 -1.89 41.22
C TRP A 1022 -6.93 -2.08 42.13
N PHE A 1023 -7.31 -3.33 42.36
CA PHE A 1023 -8.45 -3.74 43.19
C PHE A 1023 -8.14 -3.83 44.70
N GLY A 1024 -6.99 -3.31 45.15
CA GLY A 1024 -6.55 -3.37 46.55
C GLY A 1024 -6.10 -4.76 47.05
N LYS A 1025 -6.34 -5.81 46.26
CA LYS A 1025 -5.83 -7.18 46.42
C LYS A 1025 -5.67 -7.85 45.04
N PRO A 1026 -4.83 -8.90 44.90
CA PRO A 1026 -4.80 -9.72 43.68
C PRO A 1026 -6.19 -10.27 43.36
N VAL A 1027 -6.56 -10.27 42.07
CA VAL A 1027 -7.85 -10.78 41.58
C VAL A 1027 -7.67 -12.23 41.11
N THR A 1028 -8.52 -13.13 41.59
CA THR A 1028 -8.51 -14.54 41.15
C THR A 1028 -9.47 -14.78 39.98
N ASP A 1029 -9.19 -15.79 39.14
CA ASP A 1029 -10.09 -16.19 38.04
C ASP A 1029 -11.51 -16.49 38.55
N THR A 1030 -11.63 -17.12 39.73
CA THR A 1030 -12.93 -17.45 40.33
C THR A 1030 -13.71 -16.20 40.75
N GLN A 1031 -13.02 -15.17 41.26
CA GLN A 1031 -13.67 -13.92 41.66
C GLN A 1031 -14.24 -13.18 40.45
N ILE A 1032 -13.43 -13.02 39.40
CA ILE A 1032 -13.85 -12.25 38.23
C ILE A 1032 -14.96 -12.97 37.47
N HIS A 1033 -14.91 -14.30 37.31
CA HIS A 1033 -16.00 -15.06 36.69
C HIS A 1033 -17.32 -14.99 37.46
N LYS A 1034 -17.27 -14.99 38.80
CA LYS A 1034 -18.48 -14.82 39.62
C LYS A 1034 -19.11 -13.44 39.42
N LEU A 1035 -18.29 -12.39 39.35
CA LEU A 1035 -18.73 -11.03 39.10
C LEU A 1035 -19.29 -10.87 37.68
N GLU A 1036 -18.53 -11.31 36.67
CA GLU A 1036 -18.94 -11.33 35.27
C GLU A 1036 -20.29 -12.04 35.09
N SER A 1037 -20.41 -13.27 35.61
CA SER A 1037 -21.65 -14.04 35.53
C SER A 1037 -22.83 -13.33 36.21
N LEU A 1038 -22.61 -12.71 37.37
CA LEU A 1038 -23.63 -11.93 38.07
C LEU A 1038 -24.09 -10.73 37.23
N TRP A 1039 -23.14 -9.95 36.69
CA TRP A 1039 -23.43 -8.75 35.92
C TRP A 1039 -24.16 -9.09 34.62
N VAL A 1040 -23.66 -10.08 33.87
CA VAL A 1040 -24.22 -10.50 32.57
C VAL A 1040 -25.61 -11.13 32.76
N LYS A 1041 -25.78 -11.96 33.80
CA LYS A 1041 -27.09 -12.53 34.11
C LYS A 1041 -28.12 -11.46 34.43
N ALA A 1042 -27.78 -10.50 35.29
CA ALA A 1042 -28.67 -9.39 35.62
C ALA A 1042 -28.98 -8.53 34.39
N LEU A 1043 -27.97 -8.26 33.56
CA LEU A 1043 -28.11 -7.47 32.33
C LEU A 1043 -29.13 -8.09 31.36
N ILE A 1044 -29.07 -9.41 31.17
CA ILE A 1044 -29.95 -10.15 30.26
C ILE A 1044 -31.33 -10.37 30.88
N GLU A 1045 -31.41 -10.87 32.12
CA GLU A 1045 -32.69 -11.19 32.77
C GLU A 1045 -33.55 -9.96 33.06
N TRP A 1046 -32.92 -8.82 33.35
CA TRP A 1046 -33.65 -7.58 33.61
C TRP A 1046 -33.96 -6.81 32.32
N ASP A 1047 -33.44 -7.27 31.17
CA ASP A 1047 -33.63 -6.65 29.86
C ASP A 1047 -33.26 -5.16 29.93
N VAL A 1048 -31.99 -4.92 30.31
CA VAL A 1048 -31.43 -3.58 30.50
C VAL A 1048 -31.13 -2.96 29.13
N ASP A 1049 -31.67 -1.76 28.88
CA ASP A 1049 -31.39 -1.04 27.64
C ASP A 1049 -30.03 -0.35 27.72
N LEU A 1050 -29.07 -0.86 26.95
CA LEU A 1050 -27.71 -0.32 26.85
C LEU A 1050 -27.58 0.76 25.76
N ALA A 1051 -28.57 0.90 24.87
CA ALA A 1051 -28.50 1.82 23.74
C ALA A 1051 -28.64 3.29 24.18
N ALA A 1052 -29.19 3.52 25.37
CA ALA A 1052 -29.48 4.85 25.86
C ALA A 1052 -28.28 5.48 26.59
N GLY A 1053 -27.44 4.70 27.28
CA GLY A 1053 -26.48 5.24 28.27
C GLY A 1053 -27.12 6.21 29.27
N ASP A 1054 -28.45 6.20 29.33
CA ASP A 1054 -29.25 7.32 29.79
C ASP A 1054 -29.47 7.09 31.27
N GLU A 1055 -28.97 8.01 32.09
CA GLU A 1055 -29.25 8.05 33.52
C GLU A 1055 -30.75 8.32 33.81
N ASN A 1056 -31.64 8.11 32.85
CA ASN A 1056 -33.09 8.11 33.00
C ASN A 1056 -33.71 6.70 32.96
N ASP A 1057 -33.01 5.64 32.52
CA ASP A 1057 -33.53 4.26 32.62
C ASP A 1057 -33.28 3.68 34.03
N GLU A 1058 -34.36 3.41 34.74
CA GLU A 1058 -34.32 2.79 36.07
C GLU A 1058 -33.70 1.39 36.07
N LYS A 1059 -33.85 0.61 35.00
CA LYS A 1059 -33.22 -0.71 34.88
C LYS A 1059 -31.70 -0.58 34.77
N PHE A 1060 -31.22 0.33 33.92
CA PHE A 1060 -29.80 0.64 33.80
C PHE A 1060 -29.21 1.16 35.11
N LYS A 1061 -29.87 2.10 35.80
CA LYS A 1061 -29.44 2.58 37.12
C LYS A 1061 -29.34 1.45 38.14
N THR A 1062 -30.35 0.59 38.19
CA THR A 1062 -30.40 -0.54 39.12
C THR A 1062 -29.25 -1.51 38.85
N TRP A 1063 -28.97 -1.79 37.58
CA TRP A 1063 -27.84 -2.62 37.17
C TRP A 1063 -26.48 -1.97 37.46
N LYS A 1064 -26.29 -0.68 37.15
CA LYS A 1064 -25.09 0.08 37.52
C LYS A 1064 -24.84 0.06 39.04
N ALA A 1065 -25.90 0.21 39.84
CA ALA A 1065 -25.82 0.11 41.29
C ALA A 1065 -25.43 -1.30 41.76
N LEU A 1066 -25.94 -2.36 41.10
CA LEU A 1066 -25.51 -3.75 41.35
C LEU A 1066 -24.01 -3.94 41.07
N VAL A 1067 -23.52 -3.42 39.93
CA VAL A 1067 -22.10 -3.46 39.57
C VAL A 1067 -21.27 -2.76 40.64
N GLU A 1068 -21.62 -1.54 41.03
CA GLU A 1068 -20.89 -0.80 42.06
C GLU A 1068 -20.90 -1.52 43.42
N ALA A 1069 -22.08 -2.00 43.87
CA ALA A 1069 -22.23 -2.67 45.15
C ALA A 1069 -21.45 -3.99 45.21
N SER A 1070 -21.49 -4.79 44.13
CA SER A 1070 -20.75 -6.04 44.04
C SER A 1070 -19.23 -5.83 44.03
N LEU A 1071 -18.74 -4.80 43.34
CA LEU A 1071 -17.33 -4.38 43.37
C LEU A 1071 -16.88 -3.93 44.76
N ARG A 1072 -17.67 -3.08 45.43
CA ARG A 1072 -17.36 -2.62 46.82
C ARG A 1072 -17.31 -3.79 47.80
N ARG A 1073 -18.20 -4.77 47.64
CA ARG A 1073 -18.25 -5.97 48.48
C ARG A 1073 -17.01 -6.84 48.29
N GLU A 1074 -16.63 -7.10 47.04
CA GLU A 1074 -15.50 -7.99 46.74
C GLU A 1074 -14.15 -7.30 46.98
N PHE A 1075 -14.06 -5.99 46.70
CA PHE A 1075 -12.83 -5.19 46.71
C PHE A 1075 -12.93 -3.99 47.65
N SER A 1076 -13.13 -4.24 48.94
CA SER A 1076 -13.38 -3.20 49.95
C SER A 1076 -12.26 -2.18 50.16
N LYS A 1077 -11.02 -2.48 49.73
CA LYS A 1077 -9.86 -1.57 49.81
C LYS A 1077 -9.65 -0.72 48.55
N MET A 1078 -10.52 -0.85 47.54
CA MET A 1078 -10.41 -0.07 46.31
C MET A 1078 -10.77 1.40 46.56
N SER A 1079 -9.96 2.32 46.03
CA SER A 1079 -10.24 3.76 46.15
C SER A 1079 -11.48 4.16 45.35
N SER A 1080 -12.06 5.33 45.68
CA SER A 1080 -13.23 5.88 44.98
C SER A 1080 -13.01 6.04 43.48
N ASP A 1081 -11.82 6.48 43.08
CA ASP A 1081 -11.51 6.78 41.68
C ASP A 1081 -11.38 5.48 40.87
N LYS A 1082 -10.66 4.50 41.41
CA LYS A 1082 -10.53 3.17 40.79
C LYS A 1082 -11.87 2.44 40.68
N LEU A 1083 -12.73 2.59 41.69
CA LEU A 1083 -14.09 2.06 41.65
C LEU A 1083 -14.90 2.71 40.52
N ARG A 1084 -14.87 4.04 40.42
CA ARG A 1084 -15.58 4.80 39.38
C ARG A 1084 -15.15 4.36 37.98
N ASP A 1085 -13.84 4.27 37.74
CA ASP A 1085 -13.27 3.84 36.46
C ASP A 1085 -13.66 2.39 36.12
N THR A 1086 -13.66 1.50 37.11
CA THR A 1086 -14.04 0.09 36.92
C THR A 1086 -15.53 -0.03 36.62
N VAL A 1087 -16.39 0.69 37.35
CA VAL A 1087 -17.83 0.73 37.07
C VAL A 1087 -18.06 1.24 35.64
N ALA A 1088 -17.42 2.33 35.24
CA ALA A 1088 -17.53 2.87 33.90
C ALA A 1088 -17.13 1.86 32.80
N ALA A 1089 -16.03 1.12 33.01
CA ALA A 1089 -15.58 0.11 32.05
C ALA A 1089 -16.49 -1.13 31.97
N VAL A 1090 -17.13 -1.53 33.07
CA VAL A 1090 -18.16 -2.59 33.04
C VAL A 1090 -19.42 -2.08 32.35
N THR A 1091 -19.92 -0.91 32.73
CA THR A 1091 -21.19 -0.38 32.19
C THR A 1091 -21.06 0.06 30.73
N GLY A 1092 -19.86 0.42 30.29
CA GLY A 1092 -19.54 0.69 28.90
C GLY A 1092 -19.17 -0.57 28.10
N GLY A 1093 -19.13 -1.75 28.70
CA GLY A 1093 -18.86 -3.03 28.05
C GLY A 1093 -17.38 -3.33 27.74
N LEU A 1094 -16.47 -2.34 27.82
CA LEU A 1094 -15.04 -2.51 27.55
C LEU A 1094 -14.40 -3.60 28.41
N LEU A 1095 -14.68 -3.62 29.73
CA LEU A 1095 -14.13 -4.64 30.61
C LEU A 1095 -14.70 -6.03 30.29
N LEU A 1096 -15.98 -6.13 29.94
CA LEU A 1096 -16.61 -7.40 29.59
C LEU A 1096 -16.03 -7.97 28.29
N ASP A 1097 -15.84 -7.13 27.26
CA ASP A 1097 -15.19 -7.53 26.01
C ASP A 1097 -13.70 -7.87 26.21
N ALA A 1098 -13.02 -7.19 27.14
CA ALA A 1098 -11.65 -7.55 27.52
C ALA A 1098 -11.61 -8.91 28.23
N LEU A 1099 -12.56 -9.22 29.12
CA LEU A 1099 -12.69 -10.54 29.74
C LEU A 1099 -13.01 -11.61 28.69
N GLU A 1100 -13.90 -11.32 27.73
CA GLU A 1100 -14.16 -12.19 26.58
C GLU A 1100 -12.87 -12.50 25.82
N LEU A 1101 -12.14 -11.46 25.40
CA LEU A 1101 -10.93 -11.63 24.63
C LEU A 1101 -9.87 -12.41 25.41
N TYR A 1102 -9.51 -11.98 26.63
CA TYR A 1102 -8.40 -12.58 27.36
C TYR A 1102 -8.73 -13.91 28.03
N LEU A 1103 -9.84 -14.02 28.78
CA LEU A 1103 -10.17 -15.22 29.55
C LEU A 1103 -10.86 -16.28 28.68
N HIS A 1104 -11.81 -15.88 27.84
CA HIS A 1104 -12.67 -16.83 27.14
C HIS A 1104 -12.08 -17.26 25.79
N ILE A 1105 -11.59 -16.31 25.00
CA ILE A 1105 -11.04 -16.52 23.66
C ILE A 1105 -9.55 -16.92 23.72
N LEU A 1106 -8.71 -16.13 24.38
CA LEU A 1106 -7.26 -16.36 24.46
C LEU A 1106 -6.82 -17.29 25.61
N LYS A 1107 -7.74 -17.67 26.51
CA LYS A 1107 -7.50 -18.58 27.64
C LYS A 1107 -6.32 -18.19 28.53
N GLN A 1108 -6.03 -16.90 28.66
CA GLN A 1108 -5.02 -16.42 29.59
C GLN A 1108 -5.55 -16.45 31.03
N LYS A 1109 -4.75 -16.92 31.99
CA LYS A 1109 -5.10 -16.94 33.43
C LYS A 1109 -4.62 -15.69 34.15
N LEU A 1110 -5.32 -15.29 35.22
CA LEU A 1110 -4.89 -14.20 36.11
C LEU A 1110 -3.77 -14.62 37.07
N GLU A 1111 -3.79 -15.87 37.53
CA GLU A 1111 -2.76 -16.43 38.41
C GLU A 1111 -1.72 -17.23 37.59
N SER A 1112 -0.47 -16.75 37.53
CA SER A 1112 0.65 -17.58 37.08
C SER A 1112 1.18 -18.42 38.25
N SER A 1113 1.16 -19.74 38.10
CA SER A 1113 1.99 -20.62 38.92
C SER A 1113 3.43 -20.45 38.45
N ASN A 1114 4.30 -19.94 39.33
CA ASN A 1114 5.75 -19.83 39.19
C ASN A 1114 6.30 -18.94 38.05
N ASP A 1115 6.28 -17.62 38.24
CA ASP A 1115 7.40 -16.78 37.76
C ASP A 1115 8.60 -17.00 38.70
N SER A 1116 9.30 -18.11 38.54
CA SER A 1116 10.72 -18.15 38.91
C SER A 1116 11.48 -17.37 37.82
N PRO A 1117 12.23 -16.31 38.16
CA PRO A 1117 12.95 -15.53 37.15
C PRO A 1117 13.95 -16.45 36.44
N SER A 1118 13.79 -16.62 35.13
CA SER A 1118 14.86 -17.11 34.28
C SER A 1118 16.05 -16.16 34.45
N LYS A 1119 17.14 -16.67 35.00
CA LYS A 1119 18.43 -15.98 35.06
C LYS A 1119 18.91 -15.71 33.62
N SER A 1120 18.58 -14.55 33.07
CA SER A 1120 19.24 -14.04 31.86
C SER A 1120 19.29 -12.51 31.74
N GLU A 1121 18.87 -11.76 32.76
CA GLU A 1121 19.05 -10.30 32.80
C GLU A 1121 20.00 -9.88 33.93
N VAL A 1122 21.24 -10.32 33.85
CA VAL A 1122 22.39 -9.59 34.41
C VAL A 1122 23.56 -9.80 33.44
N GLY A 1123 23.79 -8.82 32.57
CA GLY A 1123 25.01 -8.73 31.75
C GLY A 1123 24.79 -8.49 30.27
N ALA A 1124 24.43 -7.26 29.91
CA ALA A 1124 24.93 -6.53 28.73
C ALA A 1124 24.51 -5.06 28.84
#